data_AF-A0A3P9AHR3-F1
#
_entry.id   AF-A0A3P9AHR3-F1
#
_cell.length_a   1.000
_cell.length_b   1.000
_cell.length_c   1.000
_cell.angle_alpha   90.00
_cell.angle_beta   90.00
_cell.angle_gamma   90.00
#
_symmetry.space_group_name_H-M   'P 1'
#
loop_
_entity.id
_entity.type
_entity.pdbx_description
1 polymer ?
#
loop_
_entity_poly.entity_id
_entity_poly.type
_entity_poly.pdbx_seq_one_letter_code
_entity_poly.pdbx_strand_id
1 'polypeptide(L)'
;MASGEEDDPIIQEIDVYLAKSLVDKLYLFQYPVRPSSMTYDDVTHLSAKIKPKQQKVELEMAINTLSPNYCRSKGEQIALNVDGTASEDSNTYSVKMMDKQTFTSIQSTTNTSRYAAAIFRQGELHVTPLQGILQMRPSFSYLDKADSKHREREAANEGGDSSQDEAEEDVKAVTVRFSRPESEQARQRRIQSYDFLQKKHAEEPWVHLHYHSINDGRSDHERQYLYCQSMGVLTSSFPCFCRAVEKPAGPSNVLSMAQLRTLPLGDQVKTLMKNVKVMPFANLMGLLTPGTDSTAVLRCIQQVALLVQGNWVVKSDVLYPKNSCSPHSGVPAEVLCRGRDFVMWRFTHERSVMRKEIAGIIKLPPEDVKDFLEHMAVPRINRGWEFLLPSDSDFIRKHPDVAQRQQMLWLGIQSKLEKVFNFSKEDLAPKKDQPRGVVVFAFVHMSGEQRLKAARERARQNPPSVQKDLRAPPQGQAGDCVSTGTGVRVKEEPVSDAEDEPMDTSSAALANGSINGYPSSATSSPTSDPHNGHAGTPAPSPSPELRDFVWNTFRKHYVLTLSEVKRLFNLHLASLPPGHSLFHTVSDRLLQDTILMSHCKQILVPFPAQSKAAADEQKVFAVWETGETFDKHRQVLYEIFTKSYRVRRNAIQAKLTHELGDQSTKADMDRLLKECCVSIGGMWYLKGTLQS
;
A
#
# COMPACT_ATOMS: atom_id res chain seq x y z
N MET A 1 -24.81 -22.41 -21.44
CA MET A 1 -25.83 -21.41 -21.79
C MET A 1 -26.32 -20.81 -20.48
N ALA A 2 -26.32 -19.49 -20.35
CA ALA A 2 -27.00 -18.80 -19.26
C ALA A 2 -28.19 -18.08 -19.90
N SER A 3 -29.38 -18.32 -19.37
CA SER A 3 -30.65 -17.81 -19.89
C SER A 3 -31.40 -17.15 -18.73
N GLY A 4 -31.70 -15.85 -18.84
CA GLY A 4 -32.48 -15.15 -17.81
C GLY A 4 -32.02 -13.73 -17.47
N GLU A 5 -31.66 -12.92 -18.45
CA GLU A 5 -31.78 -11.45 -18.32
C GLU A 5 -32.83 -11.03 -19.37
N GLU A 6 -34.05 -10.77 -18.91
CA GLU A 6 -35.06 -10.05 -19.70
C GLU A 6 -34.70 -8.57 -19.65
N ASP A 7 -34.52 -7.94 -20.82
CA ASP A 7 -34.13 -6.54 -20.92
C ASP A 7 -35.18 -5.61 -20.26
N ASP A 8 -34.73 -4.71 -19.39
CA ASP A 8 -35.53 -3.66 -18.76
C ASP A 8 -36.19 -2.76 -19.83
N PRO A 9 -37.53 -2.61 -19.88
CA PRO A 9 -38.19 -1.90 -20.97
C PRO A 9 -37.82 -0.41 -20.99
N ILE A 10 -37.37 0.06 -22.15
CA ILE A 10 -37.01 1.47 -22.37
C ILE A 10 -38.25 2.36 -22.18
N ILE A 11 -38.27 3.13 -21.09
CA ILE A 11 -39.36 4.06 -20.75
C ILE A 11 -39.25 5.37 -21.54
N GLN A 12 -38.03 5.86 -21.78
CA GLN A 12 -37.78 7.14 -22.45
C GLN A 12 -36.40 7.14 -23.13
N GLU A 13 -36.37 7.59 -24.39
CA GLU A 13 -35.14 7.93 -25.11
C GLU A 13 -34.89 9.45 -24.97
N ILE A 14 -33.64 9.85 -24.72
CA ILE A 14 -33.23 11.23 -24.46
C ILE A 14 -32.04 11.56 -25.37
N ASP A 15 -32.20 12.53 -26.25
CA ASP A 15 -31.13 13.00 -27.13
C ASP A 15 -30.05 13.75 -26.35
N VAL A 16 -28.79 13.37 -26.54
CA VAL A 16 -27.63 13.96 -25.85
C VAL A 16 -26.75 14.74 -26.83
N TYR A 17 -26.74 16.06 -26.68
CA TYR A 17 -25.97 16.98 -27.51
C TYR A 17 -24.70 17.47 -26.80
N LEU A 18 -23.61 17.68 -27.55
CA LEU A 18 -22.37 18.24 -27.02
C LEU A 18 -22.17 19.68 -27.51
N ALA A 19 -22.38 20.67 -26.62
CA ALA A 19 -22.08 22.06 -26.89
C ALA A 19 -20.59 22.36 -26.63
N LYS A 20 -19.94 23.03 -27.58
CA LYS A 20 -18.49 23.36 -27.51
C LYS A 20 -18.19 24.85 -27.31
N SER A 21 -19.21 25.70 -27.35
CA SER A 21 -19.08 27.17 -27.40
C SER A 21 -18.42 27.81 -26.17
N LEU A 22 -18.53 27.17 -25.00
CA LEU A 22 -18.04 27.69 -23.71
C LEU A 22 -16.94 26.82 -23.06
N VAL A 23 -16.37 25.84 -23.78
CA VAL A 23 -15.41 24.85 -23.23
C VAL A 23 -14.27 25.49 -22.44
N ASP A 24 -13.59 26.50 -23.01
CA ASP A 24 -12.44 27.16 -22.37
C ASP A 24 -12.83 28.23 -21.33
N LYS A 25 -14.14 28.48 -21.15
CA LYS A 25 -14.69 29.61 -20.37
C LYS A 25 -15.56 29.19 -19.20
N LEU A 26 -16.11 27.98 -19.20
CA LEU A 26 -17.07 27.54 -18.20
C LEU A 26 -16.37 27.01 -16.94
N TYR A 27 -16.56 27.70 -15.81
CA TYR A 27 -16.06 27.30 -14.50
C TYR A 27 -17.21 26.92 -13.56
N LEU A 28 -17.00 25.92 -12.71
CA LEU A 28 -17.91 25.57 -11.62
C LEU A 28 -17.37 26.15 -10.31
N PHE A 29 -18.07 27.14 -9.75
CA PHE A 29 -17.76 27.69 -8.43
C PHE A 29 -18.62 26.98 -7.37
N GLN A 30 -17.97 26.47 -6.33
CA GLN A 30 -18.61 25.77 -5.21
C GLN A 30 -18.33 26.54 -3.91
N TYR A 31 -19.30 26.60 -3.00
CA TYR A 31 -19.18 27.29 -1.70
C TYR A 31 -19.40 26.28 -0.56
N PRO A 32 -18.39 25.47 -0.16
CA PRO A 32 -18.59 24.33 0.74
C PRO A 32 -19.13 24.65 2.14
N VAL A 33 -19.02 25.92 2.56
CA VAL A 33 -19.46 26.42 3.87
C VAL A 33 -20.83 27.11 3.83
N ARG A 34 -21.53 27.10 2.69
CA ARG A 34 -22.82 27.76 2.50
C ARG A 34 -23.88 26.71 2.12
N PRO A 35 -25.03 26.63 2.81
CA PRO A 35 -26.11 25.72 2.42
C PRO A 35 -26.77 26.17 1.11
N SER A 36 -27.32 25.22 0.34
CA SER A 36 -27.97 25.48 -0.95
C SER A 36 -29.19 26.40 -0.86
N SER A 37 -29.83 26.50 0.30
CA SER A 37 -30.96 27.39 0.56
C SER A 37 -30.57 28.86 0.73
N MET A 38 -29.28 29.19 0.85
CA MET A 38 -28.80 30.55 1.07
C MET A 38 -27.84 30.96 -0.05
N THR A 39 -28.37 31.36 -1.19
CA THR A 39 -27.57 31.79 -2.35
C THR A 39 -26.89 33.15 -2.11
N TYR A 40 -26.16 33.63 -3.11
CA TYR A 40 -25.50 34.94 -3.14
C TYR A 40 -26.13 35.89 -4.18
N ASP A 41 -27.31 35.56 -4.70
CA ASP A 41 -27.93 36.27 -5.83
C ASP A 41 -28.36 37.70 -5.47
N ASP A 42 -28.82 37.89 -4.22
CA ASP A 42 -29.20 39.18 -3.64
C ASP A 42 -28.00 39.99 -3.09
N VAL A 43 -26.77 39.47 -3.20
CA VAL A 43 -25.58 40.10 -2.62
C VAL A 43 -24.82 40.91 -3.67
N THR A 44 -24.63 42.20 -3.42
CA THR A 44 -23.84 43.08 -4.30
C THR A 44 -22.38 42.60 -4.37
N HIS A 45 -21.95 42.19 -5.56
CA HIS A 45 -20.55 41.86 -5.83
C HIS A 45 -19.81 43.16 -6.21
N LEU A 46 -18.72 43.47 -5.51
CA LEU A 46 -17.95 44.70 -5.66
C LEU A 46 -16.82 44.55 -6.69
N SER A 47 -16.08 43.46 -6.64
CA SER A 47 -15.03 43.17 -7.61
C SER A 47 -14.87 41.66 -7.83
N ALA A 48 -14.43 41.30 -9.03
CA ALA A 48 -14.04 39.95 -9.40
C ALA A 48 -12.67 39.99 -10.09
N LYS A 49 -11.75 39.10 -9.68
CA LYS A 49 -10.39 39.04 -10.20
C LYS A 49 -10.02 37.60 -10.51
N ILE A 50 -9.32 37.36 -11.61
CA ILE A 50 -8.85 36.03 -12.01
C ILE A 50 -7.39 36.03 -12.44
N LYS A 51 -6.69 34.93 -12.14
CA LYS A 51 -5.41 34.53 -12.72
C LYS A 51 -5.69 33.34 -13.66
N PRO A 52 -5.78 33.54 -14.99
CA PRO A 52 -6.30 32.53 -15.91
C PRO A 52 -5.42 31.27 -16.05
N LYS A 53 -4.09 31.38 -15.88
CA LYS A 53 -3.18 30.22 -15.94
C LYS A 53 -3.15 29.45 -14.63
N GLN A 54 -3.20 30.13 -13.49
CA GLN A 54 -3.35 29.49 -12.17
C GLN A 54 -4.78 28.96 -11.94
N GLN A 55 -5.78 29.42 -12.72
CA GLN A 55 -7.21 29.24 -12.43
C GLN A 55 -7.59 29.71 -11.00
N LYS A 56 -6.98 30.81 -10.53
CA LYS A 56 -7.28 31.38 -9.21
C LYS A 56 -8.22 32.57 -9.36
N VAL A 57 -9.36 32.52 -8.67
CA VAL A 57 -10.38 33.57 -8.61
C VAL A 57 -10.43 34.18 -7.20
N GLU A 58 -10.65 35.49 -7.16
CA GLU A 58 -10.91 36.26 -5.95
C GLU A 58 -12.17 37.11 -6.18
N LEU A 59 -13.12 37.07 -5.25
CA LEU A 59 -14.37 37.83 -5.31
C LEU A 59 -14.49 38.70 -4.04
N GLU A 60 -14.86 39.96 -4.20
CA GLU A 60 -15.23 40.84 -3.10
C GLU A 60 -16.75 41.05 -3.10
N MET A 61 -17.41 40.67 -2.01
CA MET A 61 -18.86 40.82 -1.81
C MET A 61 -19.13 41.89 -0.75
N ALA A 62 -20.13 42.74 -0.96
CA ALA A 62 -20.55 43.74 0.02
C ALA A 62 -21.25 43.09 1.23
N ILE A 63 -21.05 43.67 2.41
CA ILE A 63 -21.76 43.34 3.65
C ILE A 63 -22.73 44.46 3.97
N ASN A 64 -23.99 44.14 4.27
CA ASN A 64 -24.98 45.12 4.68
C ASN A 64 -24.74 45.56 6.14
N THR A 65 -24.04 46.68 6.33
CA THR A 65 -23.74 47.31 7.64
C THR A 65 -24.95 47.98 8.32
N LEU A 66 -26.08 48.08 7.62
CA LEU A 66 -27.36 48.57 8.15
C LEU A 66 -28.24 47.45 8.72
N SER A 67 -27.91 46.18 8.43
CA SER A 67 -28.66 45.02 8.93
C SER A 67 -28.57 44.88 10.46
N PRO A 68 -29.65 44.49 11.16
CA PRO A 68 -29.60 44.19 12.60
C PRO A 68 -28.66 43.02 12.95
N ASN A 69 -28.27 42.20 11.97
CA ASN A 69 -27.30 41.12 12.16
C ASN A 69 -25.83 41.62 12.20
N TYR A 70 -25.58 42.90 11.92
CA TYR A 70 -24.23 43.48 11.88
C TYR A 70 -23.92 44.30 13.15
N CYS A 71 -22.95 43.84 13.95
CA CYS A 71 -22.48 44.57 15.12
C CYS A 71 -21.52 45.70 14.71
N ARG A 72 -22.03 46.93 14.59
CA ARG A 72 -21.27 48.10 14.13
C ARG A 72 -19.98 48.34 14.92
N SER A 73 -20.04 48.39 16.25
CA SER A 73 -18.87 48.62 17.10
C SER A 73 -17.74 47.59 16.87
N LYS A 74 -18.08 46.34 16.54
CA LYS A 74 -17.08 45.31 16.19
C LYS A 74 -16.58 45.47 14.76
N GLY A 75 -17.44 45.90 13.83
CA GLY A 75 -17.07 46.25 12.46
C GLY A 75 -16.09 47.42 12.37
N GLU A 76 -16.32 48.46 13.18
CA GLU A 76 -15.43 49.61 13.37
C GLU A 76 -14.08 49.18 13.96
N GLN A 77 -14.08 48.37 15.02
CA GLN A 77 -12.85 47.85 15.64
C GLN A 77 -12.01 47.01 14.66
N ILE A 78 -12.65 46.16 13.85
CA ILE A 78 -11.94 45.37 12.83
C ILE A 78 -11.34 46.29 11.77
N ALA A 79 -12.08 47.28 11.26
CA ALA A 79 -11.53 48.22 10.28
C ALA A 79 -10.35 49.04 10.85
N LEU A 80 -10.47 49.53 12.08
CA LEU A 80 -9.41 50.28 12.76
C LEU A 80 -8.14 49.42 13.00
N ASN A 81 -8.29 48.13 13.28
CA ASN A 81 -7.15 47.23 13.44
C ASN A 81 -6.44 46.96 12.10
N VAL A 82 -7.20 46.84 11.00
CA VAL A 82 -6.68 46.50 9.67
C VAL A 82 -6.05 47.72 8.97
N ASP A 83 -6.78 48.83 8.91
CA ASP A 83 -6.41 50.01 8.12
C ASP A 83 -5.71 51.07 8.99
N GLY A 84 -6.14 51.23 10.25
CA GLY A 84 -5.55 52.16 11.20
C GLY A 84 -6.13 53.56 11.20
N THR A 85 -5.32 54.48 11.71
CA THR A 85 -5.64 55.91 11.87
C THR A 85 -4.98 56.80 10.81
N ALA A 86 -4.29 56.21 9.83
CA ALA A 86 -3.51 56.91 8.80
C ALA A 86 -4.25 57.03 7.44
N SER A 87 -3.60 57.65 6.44
CA SER A 87 -4.21 58.15 5.19
C SER A 87 -5.14 57.18 4.45
N GLU A 88 -6.20 57.73 3.86
CA GLU A 88 -7.31 56.98 3.26
C GLU A 88 -6.94 56.27 1.93
N ASP A 89 -5.82 56.61 1.31
CA ASP A 89 -5.42 56.15 -0.05
C ASP A 89 -5.13 54.65 -0.19
N SER A 90 -4.98 53.92 0.93
CA SER A 90 -4.63 52.48 0.95
C SER A 90 -5.55 51.65 1.86
N ASN A 91 -6.71 52.20 2.23
CA ASN A 91 -7.63 51.52 3.14
C ASN A 91 -8.28 50.29 2.48
N THR A 92 -8.33 49.19 3.23
CA THR A 92 -9.02 47.96 2.83
C THR A 92 -10.52 48.18 2.82
N TYR A 93 -11.06 48.91 3.81
CA TYR A 93 -12.48 49.18 3.98
C TYR A 93 -12.77 50.68 3.83
N SER A 94 -13.78 51.01 3.02
CA SER A 94 -14.08 52.40 2.64
C SER A 94 -14.88 53.14 3.72
N VAL A 95 -15.80 52.45 4.40
CA VAL A 95 -16.76 53.07 5.35
C VAL A 95 -16.23 53.11 6.80
N LYS A 96 -14.91 52.92 7.02
CA LYS A 96 -14.27 52.77 8.36
C LYS A 96 -14.96 51.69 9.23
N MET A 97 -15.62 50.74 8.56
CA MET A 97 -16.30 49.56 9.07
C MET A 97 -16.02 48.43 8.09
N MET A 98 -16.01 47.18 8.55
CA MET A 98 -15.90 46.01 7.67
C MET A 98 -17.10 45.92 6.71
N ASP A 99 -16.99 46.56 5.55
CA ASP A 99 -18.02 46.78 4.53
C ASP A 99 -18.05 45.70 3.43
N LYS A 100 -17.03 44.83 3.38
CA LYS A 100 -16.89 43.76 2.40
C LYS A 100 -16.31 42.47 2.97
N GLN A 101 -16.58 41.37 2.29
CA GLN A 101 -15.99 40.06 2.52
C GLN A 101 -15.27 39.58 1.24
N THR A 102 -14.00 39.20 1.37
CA THR A 102 -13.23 38.62 0.26
C THR A 102 -13.33 37.09 0.29
N PHE A 103 -13.60 36.49 -0.86
CA PHE A 103 -13.56 35.04 -1.08
C PHE A 103 -12.40 34.69 -2.01
N THR A 104 -11.64 33.66 -1.65
CA THR A 104 -10.52 33.16 -2.45
C THR A 104 -10.80 31.74 -2.91
N SER A 105 -10.53 31.44 -4.18
CA SER A 105 -10.69 30.10 -4.74
C SER A 105 -9.55 29.16 -4.35
N ILE A 106 -9.86 27.88 -4.19
CA ILE A 106 -8.91 26.76 -4.24
C ILE A 106 -9.32 25.86 -5.41
N GLN A 107 -8.35 25.51 -6.28
CA GLN A 107 -8.59 24.57 -7.38
C GLN A 107 -8.85 23.17 -6.81
N SER A 108 -9.97 22.53 -7.20
CA SER A 108 -10.42 21.26 -6.59
C SER A 108 -9.82 20.02 -7.26
N THR A 109 -9.49 20.12 -8.55
CA THR A 109 -8.89 19.06 -9.37
C THR A 109 -8.00 19.68 -10.44
N THR A 110 -6.90 19.01 -10.78
CA THR A 110 -6.00 19.39 -11.89
C THR A 110 -6.47 18.87 -13.25
N ASN A 111 -7.37 17.88 -13.27
CA ASN A 111 -7.96 17.34 -14.50
C ASN A 111 -9.49 17.53 -14.44
N THR A 112 -10.00 18.35 -15.35
CA THR A 112 -11.43 18.67 -15.48
C THR A 112 -12.10 17.99 -16.68
N SER A 113 -11.34 17.35 -17.57
CA SER A 113 -11.79 16.76 -18.84
C SER A 113 -12.87 15.67 -18.71
N ARG A 114 -13.11 15.17 -17.50
CA ARG A 114 -14.16 14.16 -17.18
C ARG A 114 -15.43 14.78 -16.60
N TYR A 115 -15.48 16.09 -16.41
CA TYR A 115 -16.63 16.80 -15.85
C TYR A 115 -17.23 17.74 -16.89
N ALA A 116 -18.56 17.78 -16.92
CA ALA A 116 -19.32 18.66 -17.79
C ALA A 116 -20.55 19.17 -17.02
N ALA A 117 -20.99 20.39 -17.34
CA ALA A 117 -22.32 20.86 -16.99
C ALA A 117 -23.32 20.31 -18.01
N ALA A 118 -24.53 19.98 -17.57
CA ALA A 118 -25.60 19.56 -18.46
C ALA A 118 -26.88 20.36 -18.21
N ILE A 119 -27.52 20.82 -19.28
CA ILE A 119 -28.85 21.43 -19.25
C ILE A 119 -29.84 20.45 -19.87
N PHE A 120 -30.85 20.07 -19.09
CA PHE A 120 -31.97 19.27 -19.57
C PHE A 120 -33.15 20.18 -19.90
N ARG A 121 -33.71 20.05 -21.11
CA ARG A 121 -34.86 20.84 -21.56
C ARG A 121 -35.67 20.04 -22.58
N GLN A 122 -36.99 19.94 -22.39
CA GLN A 122 -37.94 19.40 -23.37
C GLN A 122 -37.63 17.97 -23.88
N GLY A 123 -36.89 17.16 -23.12
CA GLY A 123 -36.47 15.80 -23.52
C GLY A 123 -35.06 15.72 -24.10
N GLU A 124 -34.38 16.86 -24.28
CA GLU A 124 -33.01 16.96 -24.78
C GLU A 124 -32.03 17.28 -23.63
N LEU A 125 -30.81 16.75 -23.70
CA LEU A 125 -29.73 16.98 -22.75
C LEU A 125 -28.51 17.61 -23.46
N HIS A 126 -28.26 18.89 -23.23
CA HIS A 126 -27.08 19.58 -23.78
C HIS A 126 -25.95 19.58 -22.75
N VAL A 127 -24.83 18.95 -23.10
CA VAL A 127 -23.64 18.77 -22.26
C VAL A 127 -22.53 19.73 -22.71
N THR A 128 -21.93 20.46 -21.77
CA THR A 128 -20.80 21.37 -22.00
C THR A 128 -19.64 21.04 -21.05
N PRO A 129 -18.44 20.68 -21.55
CA PRO A 129 -17.26 20.44 -20.72
C PRO A 129 -16.87 21.64 -19.82
N LEU A 130 -16.29 21.35 -18.65
CA LEU A 130 -15.83 22.37 -17.70
C LEU A 130 -14.33 22.65 -17.83
N GLN A 131 -13.94 23.92 -17.82
CA GLN A 131 -12.53 24.35 -17.81
C GLN A 131 -11.89 24.19 -16.42
N GLY A 132 -12.62 24.51 -15.35
CA GLY A 132 -12.11 24.53 -13.98
C GLY A 132 -13.20 24.30 -12.93
N ILE A 133 -12.86 23.61 -11.83
CA ILE A 133 -13.73 23.44 -10.66
C ILE A 133 -13.05 24.08 -9.46
N LEU A 134 -13.65 25.16 -8.94
CA LEU A 134 -13.07 26.03 -7.92
C LEU A 134 -13.93 26.03 -6.65
N GLN A 135 -13.32 25.76 -5.50
CA GLN A 135 -13.94 25.93 -4.19
C GLN A 135 -13.66 27.33 -3.67
N MET A 136 -14.69 28.17 -3.59
CA MET A 136 -14.64 29.48 -2.97
C MET A 136 -14.71 29.34 -1.45
N ARG A 137 -13.77 29.98 -0.74
CA ARG A 137 -13.77 30.04 0.73
C ARG A 137 -13.62 31.50 1.20
N PRO A 138 -14.27 31.89 2.30
CA PRO A 138 -13.99 33.18 2.94
C PRO A 138 -12.50 33.32 3.24
N SER A 139 -11.91 34.46 2.87
CA SER A 139 -10.53 34.81 3.22
C SER A 139 -10.49 35.52 4.57
N PHE A 140 -9.53 35.15 5.40
CA PHE A 140 -9.23 35.81 6.67
C PHE A 140 -7.97 36.68 6.61
N SER A 141 -7.45 36.96 5.40
CA SER A 141 -6.23 37.76 5.16
C SER A 141 -6.25 39.18 5.71
N TYR A 142 -7.42 39.68 6.12
CA TYR A 142 -7.52 40.94 6.86
C TYR A 142 -6.98 40.81 8.30
N LEU A 143 -7.07 39.63 8.93
CA LEU A 143 -6.45 39.38 10.24
C LEU A 143 -4.91 39.41 10.12
N ASP A 144 -4.36 38.74 9.11
CA ASP A 144 -2.91 38.78 8.83
C ASP A 144 -2.41 40.23 8.60
N LYS A 145 -3.22 41.05 7.91
CA LYS A 145 -2.95 42.49 7.74
C LYS A 145 -2.97 43.22 9.08
N ALA A 146 -3.98 43.02 9.91
CA ALA A 146 -4.08 43.66 11.23
C ALA A 146 -2.89 43.30 12.12
N ASP A 147 -2.49 42.03 12.19
CA ASP A 147 -1.32 41.58 12.95
C ASP A 147 -0.02 42.18 12.40
N SER A 148 0.12 42.32 11.07
CA SER A 148 1.27 42.98 10.47
C SER A 148 1.35 44.47 10.81
N LYS A 149 0.20 45.17 10.81
CA LYS A 149 0.09 46.59 11.18
C LYS A 149 0.26 46.82 12.67
N HIS A 150 -0.16 45.87 13.52
CA HIS A 150 0.11 45.91 14.96
C HIS A 150 1.62 45.83 15.22
N ARG A 151 2.29 44.84 14.61
CA ARG A 151 3.75 44.66 14.76
C ARG A 151 4.54 45.85 14.22
N GLU A 152 4.11 46.46 13.12
CA GLU A 152 4.70 47.69 12.58
C GLU A 152 4.55 48.87 13.55
N ARG A 153 3.40 49.01 14.22
CA ARG A 153 3.18 50.05 15.25
C ARG A 153 3.97 49.78 16.52
N GLU A 154 4.05 48.55 17.00
CA GLU A 154 4.88 48.19 18.17
C GLU A 154 6.34 48.50 17.89
N ALA A 155 6.89 48.07 16.75
CA ALA A 155 8.25 48.41 16.35
C ALA A 155 8.49 49.93 16.22
N ALA A 156 7.50 50.69 15.74
CA ALA A 156 7.59 52.15 15.65
C ALA A 156 7.50 52.85 17.03
N ASN A 157 6.79 52.28 18.01
CA ASN A 157 6.70 52.79 19.38
C ASN A 157 7.94 52.42 20.21
N GLU A 158 8.46 51.18 20.07
CA GLU A 158 9.69 50.74 20.72
C GLU A 158 10.93 51.47 20.16
N GLY A 159 10.90 51.87 18.89
CA GLY A 159 11.90 52.77 18.30
C GLY A 159 11.81 54.24 18.77
N GLY A 160 10.90 54.57 19.69
CA GLY A 160 10.64 55.94 20.15
C GLY A 160 11.42 56.40 21.39
N ASP A 161 12.08 55.50 22.12
CA ASP A 161 12.83 55.82 23.36
C ASP A 161 14.22 55.16 23.40
N SER A 162 15.00 55.38 22.34
CA SER A 162 16.45 55.25 22.40
C SER A 162 17.11 56.27 21.47
N SER A 163 17.20 57.51 21.95
CA SER A 163 18.36 58.32 21.56
C SER A 163 19.60 57.61 22.08
N GLN A 164 20.62 57.44 21.23
CA GLN A 164 21.93 56.87 21.57
C GLN A 164 22.03 55.33 21.60
N ASP A 165 21.80 54.71 20.43
CA ASP A 165 22.83 53.85 19.85
C ASP A 165 22.79 53.94 18.32
N GLU A 166 23.72 54.72 17.76
CA GLU A 166 24.14 54.61 16.37
C GLU A 166 24.79 53.24 16.21
N ALA A 167 23.99 52.22 15.89
CA ALA A 167 24.49 50.94 15.45
C ALA A 167 25.18 51.16 14.11
N GLU A 168 26.50 51.45 14.17
CA GLU A 168 27.37 51.72 13.03
C GLU A 168 26.99 50.79 11.87
N GLU A 169 26.54 51.38 10.75
CA GLU A 169 26.20 50.63 9.56
C GLU A 169 27.50 50.12 8.93
N ASP A 170 28.03 49.05 9.53
CA ASP A 170 29.30 48.42 9.24
C ASP A 170 29.34 48.12 7.74
N VAL A 171 30.13 48.93 7.02
CA VAL A 171 30.10 49.06 5.56
C VAL A 171 30.62 47.77 4.97
N LYS A 172 29.73 46.78 4.86
CA LYS A 172 29.98 45.48 4.25
C LYS A 172 30.32 45.71 2.80
N ALA A 173 31.63 45.81 2.54
CA ALA A 173 32.21 45.90 1.22
C ALA A 173 31.48 44.93 0.29
N VAL A 174 30.89 45.48 -0.77
CA VAL A 174 30.09 44.73 -1.74
C VAL A 174 31.01 43.79 -2.52
N THR A 175 31.34 42.69 -1.88
CA THR A 175 32.05 41.56 -2.47
C THR A 175 31.10 40.97 -3.49
N VAL A 176 31.39 41.21 -4.77
CA VAL A 176 30.61 40.74 -5.90
C VAL A 176 30.65 39.21 -5.89
N ARG A 177 29.69 38.62 -5.18
CA ARG A 177 29.67 37.21 -4.86
C ARG A 177 29.17 36.45 -6.08
N PHE A 178 30.08 36.22 -7.02
CA PHE A 178 29.83 35.44 -8.23
C PHE A 178 28.98 34.22 -7.88
N SER A 179 27.80 34.13 -8.50
CA SER A 179 26.86 33.06 -8.25
C SER A 179 27.56 31.73 -8.49
N ARG A 180 27.85 30.98 -7.42
CA ARG A 180 28.41 29.64 -7.56
C ARG A 180 27.50 28.85 -8.51
N PRO A 181 28.04 28.11 -9.48
CA PRO A 181 27.22 27.24 -10.32
C PRO A 181 26.47 26.27 -9.40
N GLU A 182 25.16 26.47 -9.31
CA GLU A 182 24.27 25.71 -8.46
C GLU A 182 24.21 24.28 -9.01
N SER A 183 24.41 23.27 -8.15
CA SER A 183 24.29 21.89 -8.59
C SER A 183 22.87 21.63 -9.08
N GLU A 184 22.72 20.78 -10.09
CA GLU A 184 21.43 20.49 -10.71
C GLU A 184 20.39 20.04 -9.66
N GLN A 185 20.83 19.24 -8.68
CA GLN A 185 20.00 18.80 -7.56
C GLN A 185 19.60 19.93 -6.60
N ALA A 186 20.45 20.93 -6.36
CA ALA A 186 20.10 22.10 -5.56
C ALA A 186 19.10 23.00 -6.29
N ARG A 187 19.32 23.25 -7.59
CA ARG A 187 18.40 23.99 -8.45
C ARG A 187 17.02 23.33 -8.49
N GLN A 188 16.97 22.01 -8.59
CA GLN A 188 15.71 21.26 -8.61
C GLN A 188 14.98 21.29 -7.27
N ARG A 189 15.70 21.22 -6.14
CA ARG A 189 15.13 21.45 -4.79
C ARG A 189 14.59 22.88 -4.61
N ARG A 190 15.27 23.90 -5.16
CA ARG A 190 14.75 25.28 -5.16
C ARG A 190 13.48 25.40 -6.02
N ILE A 191 13.45 24.82 -7.21
CA ILE A 191 12.25 24.85 -8.09
C ILE A 191 11.05 24.13 -7.45
N GLN A 192 11.31 23.13 -6.61
CA GLN A 192 10.29 22.42 -5.82
C GLN A 192 9.98 23.08 -4.46
N SER A 193 10.62 24.22 -4.11
CA SER A 193 10.34 24.89 -2.84
C SER A 193 9.04 25.69 -2.90
N TYR A 194 8.39 25.80 -1.74
CA TYR A 194 7.17 26.60 -1.59
C TYR A 194 7.39 28.05 -2.00
N ASP A 195 8.48 28.69 -1.55
CA ASP A 195 8.80 30.08 -1.86
C ASP A 195 8.97 30.34 -3.37
N PHE A 196 9.58 29.39 -4.09
CA PHE A 196 9.75 29.52 -5.55
C PHE A 196 8.40 29.37 -6.26
N LEU A 197 7.59 28.41 -5.85
CA LEU A 197 6.25 28.20 -6.41
C LEU A 197 5.33 29.40 -6.10
N GLN A 198 5.40 29.96 -4.89
CA GLN A 198 4.64 31.14 -4.49
C GLN A 198 5.07 32.39 -5.27
N LYS A 199 6.38 32.59 -5.50
CA LYS A 199 6.88 33.67 -6.38
C LYS A 199 6.40 33.51 -7.82
N LYS A 200 6.50 32.31 -8.39
CA LYS A 200 5.97 32.02 -9.73
C LYS A 200 4.44 32.24 -9.83
N HIS A 201 3.70 31.99 -8.76
CA HIS A 201 2.26 32.33 -8.68
C HIS A 201 1.98 33.82 -8.47
N ALA A 202 2.91 34.57 -7.88
CA ALA A 202 2.83 36.03 -7.75
C ALA A 202 3.15 36.74 -9.09
N GLU A 203 4.05 36.19 -9.91
CA GLU A 203 4.41 36.70 -11.25
C GLU A 203 3.23 36.80 -12.23
N GLU A 204 2.18 35.99 -12.07
CA GLU A 204 0.98 36.11 -12.91
C GLU A 204 0.12 37.32 -12.48
N PRO A 205 -0.16 38.30 -13.37
CA PRO A 205 -0.97 39.47 -13.03
C PRO A 205 -2.45 39.12 -12.85
N TRP A 206 -3.15 39.89 -12.02
CA TRP A 206 -4.60 39.78 -11.85
C TRP A 206 -5.36 40.45 -13.00
N VAL A 207 -6.25 39.69 -13.65
CA VAL A 207 -7.21 40.21 -14.62
C VAL A 207 -8.50 40.57 -13.87
N HIS A 208 -8.96 41.81 -14.01
CA HIS A 208 -10.21 42.26 -13.41
C HIS A 208 -11.39 41.91 -14.32
N LEU A 209 -12.49 41.46 -13.72
CA LEU A 209 -13.72 41.03 -14.39
C LEU A 209 -14.91 41.85 -13.87
N HIS A 210 -15.88 42.09 -14.74
CA HIS A 210 -17.18 42.61 -14.35
C HIS A 210 -18.11 41.45 -14.00
N TYR A 211 -18.69 41.50 -12.80
CA TYR A 211 -19.71 40.54 -12.37
C TYR A 211 -21.08 40.92 -12.94
N HIS A 212 -21.82 39.92 -13.41
CA HIS A 212 -23.20 40.05 -13.87
C HIS A 212 -24.07 39.06 -13.08
N SER A 213 -25.22 39.54 -12.60
CA SER A 213 -26.14 38.72 -11.79
C SER A 213 -26.85 37.66 -12.64
N ILE A 214 -27.38 36.62 -11.99
CA ILE A 214 -28.18 35.55 -12.62
C ILE A 214 -29.45 36.07 -13.33
N ASN A 215 -29.94 37.25 -12.94
CA ASN A 215 -31.12 37.91 -13.54
C ASN A 215 -30.76 39.01 -14.55
N ASP A 216 -29.47 39.19 -14.90
CA ASP A 216 -29.04 40.16 -15.90
C ASP A 216 -29.23 39.60 -17.32
N GLY A 217 -29.76 40.40 -18.26
CA GLY A 217 -29.96 39.97 -19.65
C GLY A 217 -28.68 39.51 -20.35
N ARG A 218 -27.50 39.94 -19.88
CA ARG A 218 -26.21 39.38 -20.35
C ARG A 218 -26.02 37.92 -19.94
N SER A 219 -26.38 37.54 -18.71
CA SER A 219 -26.20 36.16 -18.25
C SER A 219 -27.22 35.22 -18.90
N ASP A 220 -28.45 35.67 -19.12
CA ASP A 220 -29.45 34.94 -19.91
C ASP A 220 -29.03 34.75 -21.37
N HIS A 221 -28.41 35.77 -21.99
CA HIS A 221 -27.85 35.63 -23.34
C HIS A 221 -26.67 34.66 -23.36
N GLU A 222 -25.75 34.73 -22.39
CA GLU A 222 -24.60 33.83 -22.34
C GLU A 222 -25.02 32.37 -22.05
N ARG A 223 -26.08 32.16 -21.27
CA ARG A 223 -26.73 30.86 -21.05
C ARG A 223 -27.26 30.22 -22.33
N GLN A 224 -27.55 31.00 -23.39
CA GLN A 224 -27.95 30.45 -24.69
C GLN A 224 -26.81 29.67 -25.37
N TYR A 225 -25.54 29.97 -25.08
CA TYR A 225 -24.38 29.25 -25.64
C TYR A 225 -24.13 27.86 -25.01
N LEU A 226 -24.86 27.50 -23.95
CA LEU A 226 -24.86 26.14 -23.37
C LEU A 226 -25.75 25.17 -24.17
N TYR A 227 -26.65 25.69 -25.02
CA TYR A 227 -27.42 24.88 -25.97
C TYR A 227 -26.61 24.65 -27.25
N CYS A 228 -26.72 23.46 -27.83
CA CYS A 228 -26.07 23.18 -29.11
C CYS A 228 -26.91 23.74 -30.27
N GLN A 229 -26.35 24.64 -31.06
CA GLN A 229 -27.03 25.24 -32.23
C GLN A 229 -26.80 24.46 -33.54
N SER A 230 -26.08 23.34 -33.50
CA SER A 230 -25.68 22.59 -34.70
C SER A 230 -25.94 21.10 -34.57
N MET A 231 -26.83 20.58 -35.42
CA MET A 231 -27.16 19.16 -35.55
C MET A 231 -26.07 18.39 -36.30
N GLY A 232 -24.85 18.37 -35.74
CA GLY A 232 -23.75 17.56 -36.26
C GLY A 232 -23.80 16.15 -35.69
N VAL A 233 -24.40 15.20 -36.42
CA VAL A 233 -24.36 13.77 -36.04
C VAL A 233 -22.90 13.31 -36.00
N LEU A 234 -22.43 12.87 -34.83
CA LEU A 234 -21.11 12.29 -34.68
C LEU A 234 -21.09 10.88 -35.26
N THR A 235 -20.97 10.77 -36.60
CA THR A 235 -20.66 9.50 -37.29
C THR A 235 -19.19 9.10 -37.06
N SER A 236 -18.84 8.90 -35.79
CA SER A 236 -17.63 8.20 -35.38
C SER A 236 -17.98 6.72 -35.32
N SER A 237 -17.43 5.92 -36.23
CA SER A 237 -17.50 4.47 -36.18
C SER A 237 -16.84 3.97 -34.90
N PHE A 238 -17.63 3.73 -33.84
CA PHE A 238 -17.16 3.45 -32.48
C PHE A 238 -16.05 2.38 -32.43
N PRO A 239 -14.77 2.77 -32.22
CA PRO A 239 -13.73 1.84 -31.85
C PRO A 239 -13.87 1.65 -30.34
N CYS A 240 -14.51 0.54 -29.92
CA CYS A 240 -14.68 0.04 -28.55
C CYS A 240 -14.09 0.95 -27.45
N PHE A 241 -14.98 1.62 -26.70
CA PHE A 241 -14.66 2.73 -25.78
C PHE A 241 -13.95 2.27 -24.48
N CYS A 242 -12.76 1.70 -24.63
CA CYS A 242 -11.92 1.17 -23.54
C CYS A 242 -10.46 1.61 -23.66
N ARG A 243 -10.16 2.79 -24.24
CA ARG A 243 -8.76 3.18 -24.52
C ARG A 243 -8.43 4.68 -24.54
N ALA A 244 -8.91 5.47 -23.58
CA ALA A 244 -8.43 6.85 -23.38
C ALA A 244 -8.58 7.36 -21.92
N VAL A 245 -8.06 6.61 -20.93
CA VAL A 245 -7.80 7.19 -19.60
C VAL A 245 -6.31 7.50 -19.51
N GLU A 246 -5.97 8.78 -19.29
CA GLU A 246 -4.59 9.20 -19.12
C GLU A 246 -3.93 8.53 -17.91
N LYS A 247 -2.64 8.25 -18.05
CA LYS A 247 -1.92 7.26 -17.25
C LYS A 247 -1.74 7.73 -15.80
N PRO A 248 -2.22 6.99 -14.79
CA PRO A 248 -1.52 6.98 -13.51
C PRO A 248 -0.17 6.29 -13.75
N ALA A 249 0.93 7.01 -13.53
CA ALA A 249 2.27 6.46 -13.56
C ALA A 249 2.51 5.59 -12.31
N GLY A 250 1.97 4.38 -12.32
CA GLY A 250 2.35 3.34 -11.37
C GLY A 250 3.85 3.00 -11.49
N PRO A 251 4.44 2.34 -10.48
CA PRO A 251 5.82 1.88 -10.57
C PRO A 251 6.01 1.04 -11.83
N SER A 252 7.11 1.28 -12.58
CA SER A 252 7.38 0.77 -13.93
C SER A 252 7.31 -0.75 -14.12
N ASN A 253 7.19 -1.50 -13.03
CA ASN A 253 7.28 -2.95 -12.97
C ASN A 253 5.90 -3.62 -12.85
N VAL A 254 4.81 -2.85 -12.74
CA VAL A 254 3.44 -3.36 -12.64
C VAL A 254 2.61 -2.89 -13.83
N LEU A 255 2.45 -3.78 -14.82
CA LEU A 255 1.57 -3.59 -15.98
C LEU A 255 0.30 -4.43 -15.80
N SER A 256 -0.87 -3.83 -16.01
CA SER A 256 -2.14 -4.56 -15.93
C SER A 256 -2.31 -5.53 -17.11
N MET A 257 -3.12 -6.58 -16.95
CA MET A 257 -3.42 -7.51 -18.06
C MET A 257 -4.04 -6.81 -19.29
N ALA A 258 -4.77 -5.70 -19.07
CA ALA A 258 -5.28 -4.86 -20.15
C ALA A 258 -4.16 -4.10 -20.87
N GLN A 259 -3.20 -3.52 -20.14
CA GLN A 259 -2.02 -2.86 -20.72
C GLN A 259 -1.12 -3.87 -21.45
N LEU A 260 -0.92 -5.06 -20.89
CA LEU A 260 -0.14 -6.13 -21.51
C LEU A 260 -0.66 -6.45 -22.93
N ARG A 261 -1.98 -6.63 -23.08
CA ARG A 261 -2.63 -6.89 -24.37
C ARG A 261 -2.45 -5.78 -25.41
N THR A 262 -2.01 -4.58 -25.02
CA THR A 262 -1.72 -3.49 -25.97
C THR A 262 -0.32 -3.56 -26.60
N LEU A 263 0.58 -4.39 -26.05
CA LEU A 263 1.96 -4.52 -26.52
C LEU A 263 2.08 -5.54 -27.67
N PRO A 264 3.12 -5.46 -28.53
CA PRO A 264 3.45 -6.52 -29.47
C PRO A 264 3.73 -7.86 -28.76
N LEU A 265 3.44 -8.99 -29.40
CA LEU A 265 3.54 -10.34 -28.79
C LEU A 265 4.89 -10.61 -28.11
N GLY A 266 5.99 -10.19 -28.74
CA GLY A 266 7.34 -10.34 -28.17
C GLY A 266 7.51 -9.58 -26.85
N ASP A 267 6.98 -8.36 -26.76
CA ASP A 267 7.02 -7.53 -25.55
C ASP A 267 6.04 -8.02 -24.48
N GLN A 268 4.90 -8.60 -24.86
CA GLN A 268 4.01 -9.29 -23.91
C GLN A 268 4.75 -10.44 -23.21
N VAL A 269 5.34 -11.35 -23.99
CA VAL A 269 6.10 -12.50 -23.46
C VAL A 269 7.30 -12.04 -22.64
N LYS A 270 8.05 -11.03 -23.11
CA LYS A 270 9.19 -10.43 -22.38
C LYS A 270 8.77 -9.84 -21.03
N THR A 271 7.64 -9.14 -20.98
CA THR A 271 7.09 -8.52 -19.77
C THR A 271 6.64 -9.57 -18.76
N LEU A 272 5.87 -10.58 -19.20
CA LEU A 272 5.46 -11.71 -18.37
C LEU A 272 6.68 -12.44 -17.78
N MET A 273 7.67 -12.77 -18.61
CA MET A 273 8.87 -13.46 -18.15
C MET A 273 9.72 -12.63 -17.19
N LYS A 274 9.82 -11.31 -17.35
CA LYS A 274 10.49 -10.43 -16.36
C LYS A 274 9.79 -10.45 -15.00
N ASN A 275 8.46 -10.41 -14.99
CA ASN A 275 7.69 -10.27 -13.76
C ASN A 275 7.55 -11.61 -13.00
N VAL A 276 7.29 -12.70 -13.72
CA VAL A 276 7.05 -14.05 -13.16
C VAL A 276 8.34 -14.85 -12.97
N LYS A 277 9.41 -14.54 -13.74
CA LYS A 277 10.72 -15.21 -13.78
C LYS A 277 10.73 -16.68 -14.23
N VAL A 278 9.75 -17.48 -13.79
CA VAL A 278 9.63 -18.91 -14.15
C VAL A 278 8.17 -19.34 -14.31
N MET A 279 7.83 -20.01 -15.44
CA MET A 279 6.47 -20.50 -15.66
C MET A 279 6.39 -21.69 -16.63
N PRO A 280 5.35 -22.56 -16.52
CA PRO A 280 5.04 -23.56 -17.53
C PRO A 280 4.53 -22.90 -18.81
N PHE A 281 4.75 -23.54 -19.97
CA PHE A 281 4.29 -23.00 -21.25
C PHE A 281 2.77 -22.91 -21.36
N ALA A 282 2.03 -23.86 -20.76
CA ALA A 282 0.57 -23.84 -20.73
C ALA A 282 0.02 -22.57 -20.04
N ASN A 283 0.64 -22.16 -18.94
CA ASN A 283 0.23 -20.95 -18.21
C ASN A 283 0.52 -19.68 -19.02
N LEU A 284 1.60 -19.66 -19.80
CA LEU A 284 1.88 -18.53 -20.71
C LEU A 284 0.80 -18.39 -21.77
N MET A 285 0.42 -19.49 -22.42
CA MET A 285 -0.67 -19.50 -23.40
C MET A 285 -2.00 -19.04 -22.77
N GLY A 286 -2.27 -19.38 -21.50
CA GLY A 286 -3.46 -18.93 -20.77
C GLY A 286 -3.47 -17.45 -20.34
N LEU A 287 -2.31 -16.79 -20.27
CA LEU A 287 -2.21 -15.35 -19.97
C LEU A 287 -2.28 -14.47 -21.23
N LEU A 288 -1.91 -15.01 -22.38
CA LEU A 288 -2.01 -14.33 -23.67
C LEU A 288 -3.45 -14.30 -24.20
N THR A 289 -3.71 -13.53 -25.25
CA THR A 289 -5.05 -13.45 -25.85
C THR A 289 -5.46 -14.82 -26.42
N PRO A 290 -6.68 -15.33 -26.14
CA PRO A 290 -7.18 -16.57 -26.73
C PRO A 290 -7.08 -16.55 -28.26
N GLY A 291 -6.61 -17.66 -28.84
CA GLY A 291 -6.36 -17.76 -30.29
C GLY A 291 -4.96 -17.34 -30.76
N THR A 292 -4.04 -16.94 -29.87
CA THR A 292 -2.64 -16.67 -30.23
C THR A 292 -1.93 -17.95 -30.72
N ASP A 293 -1.23 -17.89 -31.86
CA ASP A 293 -0.44 -19.02 -32.41
C ASP A 293 0.67 -19.47 -31.44
N SER A 294 0.62 -20.74 -31.03
CA SER A 294 1.61 -21.33 -30.13
C SER A 294 3.01 -21.36 -30.72
N THR A 295 3.17 -21.46 -32.04
CA THR A 295 4.50 -21.49 -32.68
C THR A 295 5.15 -20.11 -32.72
N ALA A 296 4.37 -19.04 -32.86
CA ALA A 296 4.83 -17.66 -32.68
C ALA A 296 5.24 -17.40 -31.22
N VAL A 297 4.43 -17.83 -30.24
CA VAL A 297 4.79 -17.71 -28.81
C VAL A 297 6.09 -18.47 -28.49
N LEU A 298 6.25 -19.69 -29.01
CA LEU A 298 7.49 -20.47 -28.88
C LEU A 298 8.71 -19.76 -29.49
N ARG A 299 8.55 -19.05 -30.61
CA ARG A 299 9.62 -18.23 -31.20
C ARG A 299 9.95 -17.01 -30.31
N CYS A 300 8.95 -16.32 -29.77
CA CYS A 300 9.14 -15.18 -28.88
C CYS A 300 9.80 -15.56 -27.55
N ILE A 301 9.34 -16.63 -26.87
CA ILE A 301 9.87 -16.98 -25.55
C ILE A 301 11.33 -17.43 -25.60
N GLN A 302 11.75 -18.13 -26.66
CA GLN A 302 13.15 -18.53 -26.86
C GLN A 302 14.12 -17.34 -26.99
N GLN A 303 13.63 -16.14 -27.31
CA GLN A 303 14.45 -14.93 -27.32
C GLN A 303 14.73 -14.42 -25.90
N VAL A 304 13.79 -14.59 -24.96
CA VAL A 304 13.83 -13.96 -23.62
C VAL A 304 13.97 -14.93 -22.44
N ALA A 305 13.81 -16.23 -22.67
CA ALA A 305 13.88 -17.29 -21.68
C ALA A 305 14.62 -18.53 -22.21
N LEU A 306 14.99 -19.42 -21.30
CA LEU A 306 15.58 -20.74 -21.53
C LEU A 306 14.77 -21.82 -20.82
N LEU A 307 14.82 -23.06 -21.31
CA LEU A 307 14.07 -24.18 -20.72
C LEU A 307 14.87 -24.84 -19.58
N VAL A 308 14.29 -24.96 -18.38
CA VAL A 308 14.87 -25.67 -17.23
C VAL A 308 13.82 -26.64 -16.68
N GLN A 309 14.12 -27.95 -16.70
CA GLN A 309 13.20 -29.01 -16.30
C GLN A 309 11.79 -28.89 -16.94
N GLY A 310 11.72 -28.54 -18.23
CA GLY A 310 10.46 -28.34 -18.96
C GLY A 310 9.75 -27.00 -18.71
N ASN A 311 10.17 -26.21 -17.72
CA ASN A 311 9.63 -24.89 -17.43
C ASN A 311 10.47 -23.79 -18.09
N TRP A 312 9.85 -22.67 -18.47
CA TRP A 312 10.57 -21.54 -19.03
C TRP A 312 11.09 -20.61 -17.94
N VAL A 313 12.37 -20.26 -18.02
CA VAL A 313 13.10 -19.41 -17.06
C VAL A 313 13.65 -18.19 -17.78
N VAL A 314 13.35 -16.98 -17.31
CA VAL A 314 13.85 -15.74 -17.90
C VAL A 314 15.39 -15.71 -17.96
N LYS A 315 15.96 -15.23 -19.07
CA LYS A 315 17.41 -15.11 -19.24
C LYS A 315 18.00 -14.02 -18.35
N SER A 316 19.27 -14.17 -17.99
CA SER A 316 19.93 -13.25 -17.05
C SER A 316 20.18 -11.86 -17.66
N ASP A 317 20.46 -11.77 -18.96
CA ASP A 317 20.63 -10.50 -19.71
C ASP A 317 19.33 -9.69 -19.85
N VAL A 318 18.17 -10.37 -19.77
CA VAL A 318 16.84 -9.74 -19.74
C VAL A 318 16.54 -9.09 -18.39
N LEU A 319 17.11 -9.63 -17.29
CA LEU A 319 17.01 -9.06 -15.94
C LEU A 319 18.08 -8.00 -15.67
N TYR A 320 19.34 -8.29 -15.98
CA TYR A 320 20.50 -7.45 -15.69
C TYR A 320 21.15 -6.95 -17.01
N PRO A 321 20.69 -5.83 -17.59
CA PRO A 321 21.31 -5.25 -18.78
C PRO A 321 22.75 -4.78 -18.48
N LYS A 322 23.62 -4.74 -19.51
CA LYS A 322 25.08 -4.56 -19.38
C LYS A 322 25.55 -3.36 -18.55
N ASN A 323 24.75 -2.30 -18.45
CA ASN A 323 25.07 -1.07 -17.72
C ASN A 323 24.43 -1.01 -16.31
N SER A 324 23.99 -2.14 -15.76
CA SER A 324 23.42 -2.23 -14.40
C SER A 324 24.36 -2.94 -13.42
N CYS A 325 24.10 -2.74 -12.14
CA CYS A 325 24.81 -3.38 -11.03
C CYS A 325 23.80 -3.96 -10.02
N SER A 326 24.25 -4.84 -9.13
CA SER A 326 23.41 -5.38 -8.06
C SER A 326 22.84 -4.24 -7.18
N PRO A 327 21.53 -4.26 -6.86
CA PRO A 327 20.93 -3.31 -5.92
C PRO A 327 21.40 -3.52 -4.48
N HIS A 328 22.07 -4.63 -4.17
CA HIS A 328 22.51 -4.99 -2.82
C HIS A 328 24.03 -4.86 -2.63
N SER A 329 24.82 -5.21 -3.65
CA SER A 329 26.28 -5.34 -3.53
C SER A 329 27.08 -4.48 -4.49
N GLY A 330 26.44 -3.81 -5.46
CA GLY A 330 27.12 -3.03 -6.51
C GLY A 330 27.89 -3.87 -7.55
N VAL A 331 27.82 -5.21 -7.49
CA VAL A 331 28.46 -6.11 -8.45
C VAL A 331 27.94 -5.86 -9.88
N PRO A 332 28.80 -5.73 -10.91
CA PRO A 332 28.37 -5.50 -12.29
C PRO A 332 27.49 -6.61 -12.89
N ALA A 333 26.53 -6.23 -13.74
CA ALA A 333 25.58 -7.13 -14.39
C ALA A 333 26.22 -8.33 -15.09
N GLU A 334 27.38 -8.17 -15.73
CA GLU A 334 28.06 -9.30 -16.40
C GLU A 334 28.45 -10.43 -15.46
N VAL A 335 28.84 -10.10 -14.22
CA VAL A 335 29.22 -11.08 -13.20
C VAL A 335 27.97 -11.73 -12.60
N LEU A 336 26.92 -10.93 -12.34
CA LEU A 336 25.62 -11.43 -11.91
C LEU A 336 25.02 -12.39 -12.94
N CYS A 337 25.11 -12.09 -14.23
CA CYS A 337 24.63 -12.97 -15.30
C CYS A 337 25.33 -14.33 -15.26
N ARG A 338 26.66 -14.37 -15.19
CA ARG A 338 27.42 -15.63 -15.12
C ARG A 338 27.09 -16.43 -13.87
N GLY A 339 26.95 -15.76 -12.72
CA GLY A 339 26.57 -16.39 -11.46
C GLY A 339 25.15 -16.97 -11.49
N ARG A 340 24.18 -16.22 -12.02
CA ARG A 340 22.79 -16.68 -12.17
C ARG A 340 22.68 -17.81 -13.20
N ASP A 341 23.35 -17.70 -14.34
CA ASP A 341 23.38 -18.75 -15.37
C ASP A 341 23.96 -20.06 -14.83
N PHE A 342 24.98 -20.00 -13.95
CA PHE A 342 25.48 -21.18 -13.23
C PHE A 342 24.40 -21.81 -12.33
N VAL A 343 23.66 -21.01 -11.55
CA VAL A 343 22.57 -21.51 -10.71
C VAL A 343 21.47 -22.18 -11.55
N MET A 344 21.06 -21.55 -12.67
CA MET A 344 20.06 -22.13 -13.56
C MET A 344 20.56 -23.42 -14.25
N TRP A 345 21.83 -23.46 -14.65
CA TRP A 345 22.47 -24.66 -15.20
C TRP A 345 22.55 -25.81 -14.16
N ARG A 346 22.84 -25.52 -12.88
CA ARG A 346 22.78 -26.53 -11.81
C ARG A 346 21.35 -27.10 -11.68
N PHE A 347 20.32 -26.27 -11.79
CA PHE A 347 18.93 -26.73 -11.83
C PHE A 347 18.54 -27.57 -13.07
N THR A 348 19.34 -27.58 -14.15
CA THR A 348 19.12 -28.54 -15.26
C THR A 348 19.61 -29.96 -14.93
N HIS A 349 20.48 -30.12 -13.92
CA HIS A 349 21.07 -31.39 -13.50
C HIS A 349 20.44 -31.92 -12.20
N GLU A 350 20.19 -31.02 -11.24
CA GLU A 350 19.72 -31.35 -9.90
C GLU A 350 18.42 -30.62 -9.57
N ARG A 351 17.55 -31.27 -8.80
CA ARG A 351 16.28 -30.68 -8.36
C ARG A 351 16.44 -29.68 -7.22
N SER A 352 17.50 -29.82 -6.42
CA SER A 352 17.76 -29.02 -5.23
C SER A 352 19.24 -28.70 -5.09
N VAL A 353 19.57 -27.46 -4.71
CA VAL A 353 20.95 -26.95 -4.64
C VAL A 353 21.27 -26.30 -3.30
N MET A 354 22.53 -26.36 -2.86
CA MET A 354 22.96 -25.75 -1.60
C MET A 354 23.60 -24.37 -1.81
N ARG A 355 23.06 -23.33 -1.15
CA ARG A 355 23.58 -21.93 -1.23
C ARG A 355 25.07 -21.84 -0.87
N LYS A 356 25.56 -22.66 0.07
CA LYS A 356 26.98 -22.70 0.47
C LYS A 356 27.91 -23.18 -0.64
N GLU A 357 27.52 -24.26 -1.33
CA GLU A 357 28.30 -24.84 -2.45
C GLU A 357 28.33 -23.86 -3.63
N ILE A 358 27.16 -23.32 -4.01
CA ILE A 358 27.05 -22.30 -5.07
C ILE A 358 27.94 -21.10 -4.77
N ALA A 359 27.83 -20.50 -3.57
CA ALA A 359 28.58 -19.31 -3.20
C ALA A 359 30.11 -19.55 -3.20
N GLY A 360 30.56 -20.75 -2.82
CA GLY A 360 31.97 -21.14 -2.88
C GLY A 360 32.53 -21.17 -4.30
N ILE A 361 31.73 -21.60 -5.29
CA ILE A 361 32.13 -21.69 -6.70
C ILE A 361 32.08 -20.31 -7.38
N ILE A 362 30.93 -19.63 -7.34
CA ILE A 362 30.73 -18.39 -8.11
C ILE A 362 31.32 -17.14 -7.46
N LYS A 363 31.74 -17.24 -6.19
CA LYS A 363 32.40 -16.17 -5.41
C LYS A 363 31.64 -14.83 -5.37
N LEU A 364 30.32 -14.87 -5.58
CA LEU A 364 29.45 -13.71 -5.43
C LEU A 364 29.09 -13.47 -3.95
N PRO A 365 28.80 -12.22 -3.56
CA PRO A 365 28.26 -11.89 -2.26
C PRO A 365 27.04 -12.76 -1.93
N PRO A 366 26.92 -13.28 -0.69
CA PRO A 366 25.93 -14.29 -0.37
C PRO A 366 24.49 -13.79 -0.58
N GLU A 367 24.25 -12.48 -0.48
CA GLU A 367 22.93 -11.88 -0.69
C GLU A 367 22.49 -11.89 -2.17
N ASP A 368 23.41 -11.70 -3.14
CA ASP A 368 23.09 -11.84 -4.56
C ASP A 368 22.72 -13.30 -4.89
N VAL A 369 23.46 -14.26 -4.31
CA VAL A 369 23.16 -15.70 -4.46
C VAL A 369 21.81 -16.06 -3.84
N LYS A 370 21.41 -15.38 -2.75
CA LYS A 370 20.10 -15.54 -2.12
C LYS A 370 18.99 -15.00 -3.01
N ASP A 371 19.15 -13.80 -3.56
CA ASP A 371 18.19 -13.16 -4.47
C ASP A 371 17.94 -14.04 -5.72
N PHE A 372 18.98 -14.61 -6.31
CA PHE A 372 18.82 -15.53 -7.45
C PHE A 372 18.01 -16.78 -7.11
N LEU A 373 18.16 -17.30 -5.87
CA LEU A 373 17.45 -18.49 -5.41
C LEU A 373 16.01 -18.17 -4.99
N GLU A 374 15.75 -17.05 -4.31
CA GLU A 374 14.41 -16.60 -3.93
C GLU A 374 13.51 -16.32 -5.14
N HIS A 375 14.09 -15.90 -6.27
CA HIS A 375 13.38 -15.74 -7.53
C HIS A 375 12.96 -17.04 -8.25
N MET A 376 13.57 -18.18 -7.92
CA MET A 376 13.58 -19.38 -8.78
C MET A 376 13.36 -20.71 -8.04
N ALA A 377 13.43 -20.70 -6.71
CA ALA A 377 13.46 -21.88 -5.86
C ALA A 377 12.85 -21.58 -4.48
N VAL A 378 12.47 -22.63 -3.75
CA VAL A 378 11.91 -22.53 -2.40
C VAL A 378 12.85 -23.22 -1.42
N PRO A 379 13.16 -22.61 -0.25
CA PRO A 379 13.99 -23.27 0.74
C PRO A 379 13.28 -24.49 1.33
N ARG A 380 14.03 -25.58 1.50
CA ARG A 380 13.60 -26.84 2.11
C ARG A 380 14.52 -27.18 3.27
N ILE A 381 13.92 -27.44 4.42
CA ILE A 381 14.64 -27.89 5.62
C ILE A 381 15.44 -29.15 5.25
N ASN A 382 16.74 -29.14 5.53
CA ASN A 382 17.70 -30.21 5.27
C ASN A 382 17.88 -30.64 3.79
N ARG A 383 17.36 -29.89 2.80
CA ARG A 383 17.53 -30.17 1.36
C ARG A 383 18.00 -28.99 0.51
N GLY A 384 18.28 -27.83 1.12
CA GLY A 384 18.74 -26.64 0.39
C GLY A 384 17.58 -25.91 -0.30
N TRP A 385 17.78 -25.49 -1.55
CA TRP A 385 16.81 -24.77 -2.36
C TRP A 385 16.29 -25.66 -3.47
N GLU A 386 15.00 -26.03 -3.43
CA GLU A 386 14.34 -26.85 -4.44
C GLU A 386 13.76 -25.96 -5.55
N PHE A 387 13.93 -26.32 -6.82
CA PHE A 387 13.37 -25.58 -7.95
C PHE A 387 11.85 -25.35 -7.79
N LEU A 388 11.37 -24.14 -8.09
CA LEU A 388 10.03 -23.67 -7.68
C LEU A 388 8.88 -24.52 -8.26
N LEU A 389 9.03 -25.05 -9.47
CA LEU A 389 7.99 -25.78 -10.19
C LEU A 389 8.32 -27.28 -10.35
N PRO A 390 7.32 -28.16 -10.40
CA PRO A 390 7.52 -29.55 -10.84
C PRO A 390 8.00 -29.59 -12.29
N SER A 391 8.70 -30.66 -12.67
CA SER A 391 9.28 -30.80 -14.00
C SER A 391 8.18 -31.05 -15.05
N ASP A 392 8.04 -30.16 -16.03
CA ASP A 392 6.99 -30.23 -17.07
C ASP A 392 7.37 -31.23 -18.17
N SER A 393 7.09 -32.50 -17.91
CA SER A 393 7.32 -33.59 -18.86
C SER A 393 6.38 -33.54 -20.07
N ASP A 394 5.19 -32.94 -19.94
CA ASP A 394 4.23 -32.79 -21.03
C ASP A 394 4.70 -31.79 -22.08
N PHE A 395 5.31 -30.67 -21.67
CA PHE A 395 5.93 -29.74 -22.59
C PHE A 395 7.07 -30.40 -23.38
N ILE A 396 7.96 -31.14 -22.70
CA ILE A 396 9.10 -31.84 -23.33
C ILE A 396 8.59 -32.87 -24.36
N ARG A 397 7.54 -33.62 -24.01
CA ARG A 397 6.92 -34.62 -24.89
C ARG A 397 6.22 -34.00 -26.10
N LYS A 398 5.61 -32.82 -25.96
CA LYS A 398 4.91 -32.10 -27.03
C LYS A 398 5.85 -31.34 -27.97
N HIS A 399 7.02 -30.90 -27.48
CA HIS A 399 7.98 -30.07 -28.23
C HIS A 399 9.43 -30.61 -28.11
N PRO A 400 9.70 -31.86 -28.56
CA PRO A 400 11.00 -32.49 -28.40
C PRO A 400 12.14 -31.79 -29.16
N ASP A 401 11.83 -31.18 -30.31
CA ASP A 401 12.77 -30.40 -31.12
C ASP A 401 13.21 -29.09 -30.43
N VAL A 402 12.30 -28.46 -29.68
CA VAL A 402 12.60 -27.28 -28.86
C VAL A 402 13.44 -27.71 -27.66
N ALA A 403 13.04 -28.78 -26.97
CA ALA A 403 13.80 -29.32 -25.83
C ALA A 403 15.24 -29.68 -26.22
N GLN A 404 15.45 -30.36 -27.35
CA GLN A 404 16.78 -30.71 -27.86
C GLN A 404 17.61 -29.45 -28.19
N ARG A 405 17.02 -28.44 -28.84
CA ARG A 405 17.71 -27.17 -29.14
C ARG A 405 18.08 -26.41 -27.86
N GLN A 406 17.20 -26.38 -26.86
CA GLN A 406 17.48 -25.75 -25.57
C GLN A 406 18.59 -26.50 -24.81
N GLN A 407 18.65 -27.84 -24.90
CA GLN A 407 19.77 -28.61 -24.33
C GLN A 407 21.11 -28.25 -24.98
N MET A 408 21.15 -28.08 -26.31
CA MET A 408 22.36 -27.63 -27.02
C MET A 408 22.80 -26.22 -26.60
N LEU A 409 21.84 -25.31 -26.34
CA LEU A 409 22.16 -23.99 -25.78
C LEU A 409 22.75 -24.09 -24.38
N TRP A 410 22.23 -24.95 -23.51
CA TRP A 410 22.79 -25.18 -22.18
C TRP A 410 24.18 -25.79 -22.20
N LEU A 411 24.50 -26.69 -23.13
CA LEU A 411 25.87 -27.18 -23.35
C LEU A 411 26.82 -26.05 -23.77
N GLY A 412 26.36 -25.12 -24.61
CA GLY A 412 27.12 -23.92 -24.99
C GLY A 412 27.32 -22.92 -23.83
N ILE A 413 26.35 -22.81 -22.92
CA ILE A 413 26.47 -22.02 -21.68
C ILE A 413 27.44 -22.70 -20.70
N GLN A 414 27.32 -24.01 -20.51
CA GLN A 414 28.21 -24.81 -19.67
C GLN A 414 29.68 -24.62 -20.06
N SER A 415 30.03 -24.73 -21.34
CA SER A 415 31.42 -24.54 -21.80
C SER A 415 31.96 -23.12 -21.53
N LYS A 416 31.09 -22.11 -21.42
CA LYS A 416 31.49 -20.76 -20.99
C LYS A 416 31.67 -20.68 -19.47
N LEU A 417 30.81 -21.33 -18.70
CA LEU A 417 30.87 -21.35 -17.24
C LEU A 417 32.10 -22.14 -16.74
N GLU A 418 32.40 -23.28 -17.34
CA GLU A 418 33.59 -24.11 -17.06
C GLU A 418 34.88 -23.27 -17.18
N LYS A 419 35.00 -22.45 -18.24
CA LYS A 419 36.16 -21.55 -18.48
C LYS A 419 36.28 -20.37 -17.51
N VAL A 420 35.19 -19.97 -16.86
CA VAL A 420 35.14 -18.81 -15.96
C VAL A 420 35.33 -19.23 -14.50
N PHE A 421 34.75 -20.37 -14.11
CA PHE A 421 34.72 -20.83 -12.72
C PHE A 421 35.64 -22.04 -12.46
N ASN A 422 36.24 -22.64 -13.49
CA ASN A 422 37.25 -23.72 -13.41
C ASN A 422 36.83 -24.91 -12.51
N PHE A 423 35.57 -25.34 -12.58
CA PHE A 423 35.09 -26.57 -11.97
C PHE A 423 35.21 -27.75 -12.94
N SER A 424 35.58 -28.93 -12.46
CA SER A 424 35.63 -30.14 -13.27
C SER A 424 34.27 -30.81 -13.37
N LYS A 425 34.11 -31.74 -14.33
CA LYS A 425 32.96 -32.67 -14.37
C LYS A 425 32.90 -33.63 -13.18
N GLU A 426 33.99 -33.76 -12.44
CA GLU A 426 34.17 -34.74 -11.37
C GLU A 426 33.84 -34.15 -9.99
N ASP A 427 34.04 -32.84 -9.79
CA ASP A 427 33.64 -32.10 -8.59
C ASP A 427 32.11 -32.07 -8.34
N LEU A 428 31.33 -32.38 -9.37
CA LEU A 428 29.85 -32.29 -9.38
C LEU A 428 29.17 -33.63 -9.66
N ALA A 429 29.92 -34.75 -9.67
CA ALA A 429 29.31 -36.06 -9.76
C ALA A 429 28.64 -36.43 -8.42
N PRO A 430 27.40 -36.95 -8.39
CA PRO A 430 26.87 -37.57 -7.18
C PRO A 430 27.80 -38.73 -6.81
N LYS A 431 28.23 -38.77 -5.54
CA LYS A 431 29.17 -39.78 -5.04
C LYS A 431 28.67 -41.19 -5.43
N LYS A 432 29.40 -41.84 -6.33
CA LYS A 432 29.16 -43.23 -6.70
C LYS A 432 29.51 -44.13 -5.52
N ASP A 433 28.50 -44.74 -4.92
CA ASP A 433 28.69 -46.09 -4.39
C ASP A 433 28.98 -47.04 -5.57
N GLN A 434 29.81 -48.06 -5.31
CA GLN A 434 30.40 -48.93 -6.32
C GLN A 434 29.42 -50.00 -6.88
N PRO A 435 29.75 -50.67 -8.00
CA PRO A 435 28.85 -50.70 -9.15
C PRO A 435 28.01 -51.97 -9.30
N ARG A 436 26.85 -51.85 -9.96
CA ARG A 436 26.27 -52.91 -10.80
C ARG A 436 25.56 -52.34 -12.04
N GLY A 437 25.91 -52.91 -13.20
CA GLY A 437 25.03 -53.15 -14.36
C GLY A 437 24.30 -51.96 -15.01
N VAL A 438 24.70 -51.63 -16.24
CA VAL A 438 23.84 -50.86 -17.18
C VAL A 438 22.61 -51.69 -17.54
N VAL A 439 21.41 -51.27 -17.13
CA VAL A 439 20.15 -51.60 -17.83
C VAL A 439 19.20 -50.40 -17.75
N VAL A 440 18.53 -50.13 -18.87
CA VAL A 440 17.43 -49.16 -19.01
C VAL A 440 16.27 -49.55 -18.10
N PHE A 441 15.70 -48.61 -17.35
CA PHE A 441 14.47 -48.84 -16.59
C PHE A 441 13.35 -47.87 -16.95
N ALA A 442 12.35 -48.41 -17.66
CA ALA A 442 10.99 -47.89 -17.62
C ALA A 442 10.42 -48.03 -16.21
N PHE A 443 9.52 -47.12 -15.82
CA PHE A 443 8.82 -47.21 -14.54
C PHE A 443 7.81 -48.37 -14.55
N VAL A 444 8.16 -49.48 -13.90
CA VAL A 444 7.20 -50.52 -13.49
C VAL A 444 6.59 -50.10 -12.16
N HIS A 445 5.27 -50.20 -12.05
CA HIS A 445 4.50 -49.74 -10.89
C HIS A 445 4.67 -50.70 -9.70
N MET A 446 5.49 -50.33 -8.71
CA MET A 446 5.71 -51.14 -7.50
C MET A 446 4.56 -51.00 -6.51
N SER A 447 3.83 -52.10 -6.30
CA SER A 447 2.70 -52.21 -5.37
C SER A 447 3.11 -51.93 -3.92
N GLY A 448 2.18 -51.42 -3.10
CA GLY A 448 2.43 -51.06 -1.70
C GLY A 448 2.96 -52.23 -0.85
N GLU A 449 2.53 -53.45 -1.15
CA GLU A 449 2.92 -54.67 -0.45
C GLU A 449 4.42 -54.99 -0.58
N GLN A 450 5.03 -54.69 -1.73
CA GLN A 450 6.47 -54.88 -1.95
C GLN A 450 7.31 -53.90 -1.10
N ARG A 451 6.78 -52.71 -0.78
CA ARG A 451 7.46 -51.75 0.11
C ARG A 451 7.42 -52.22 1.56
N LEU A 452 6.31 -52.80 2.00
CA LEU A 452 6.15 -53.35 3.35
C LEU A 452 7.11 -54.54 3.59
N LYS A 453 7.32 -55.38 2.57
CA LYS A 453 8.25 -56.51 2.63
C LYS A 453 9.72 -56.04 2.75
N ALA A 454 10.13 -55.06 1.95
CA ALA A 454 11.47 -54.47 2.02
C ALA A 454 11.76 -53.75 3.35
N ALA A 455 10.75 -53.12 3.97
CA ALA A 455 10.87 -52.52 5.29
C ALA A 455 11.09 -53.58 6.40
N ARG A 456 10.35 -54.70 6.34
CA ARG A 456 10.49 -55.83 7.27
C ARG A 456 11.85 -56.54 7.17
N GLU A 457 12.44 -56.62 5.98
CA GLU A 457 13.79 -57.18 5.80
C GLU A 457 14.88 -56.27 6.37
N ARG A 458 14.80 -54.94 6.19
CA ARG A 458 15.74 -53.99 6.79
C ARG A 458 15.71 -54.02 8.33
N ALA A 459 14.52 -54.19 8.92
CA ALA A 459 14.38 -54.33 10.37
C ALA A 459 15.05 -55.60 10.94
N ARG A 460 15.26 -56.64 10.13
CA ARG A 460 15.90 -57.90 10.54
C ARG A 460 17.45 -57.87 10.46
N GLN A 461 18.05 -56.83 9.88
CA GLN A 461 19.50 -56.79 9.62
C GLN A 461 20.34 -56.02 10.64
N ASN A 462 19.73 -55.40 11.67
CA ASN A 462 20.43 -54.66 12.72
C ASN A 462 20.01 -55.13 14.15
N PRO A 463 20.86 -55.88 14.87
CA PRO A 463 20.69 -56.11 16.31
C PRO A 463 21.30 -54.96 17.15
N PRO A 464 20.73 -54.60 18.32
CA PRO A 464 21.30 -53.57 19.19
C PRO A 464 22.40 -54.14 20.10
N SER A 465 23.58 -53.51 20.11
CA SER A 465 24.74 -53.94 20.90
C SER A 465 25.33 -52.83 21.77
N VAL A 466 24.79 -52.62 22.97
CA VAL A 466 25.53 -51.97 24.08
C VAL A 466 25.09 -52.55 25.43
N GLN A 467 25.94 -53.38 26.03
CA GLN A 467 25.97 -53.64 27.47
C GLN A 467 27.41 -54.00 27.87
N LYS A 468 27.82 -53.60 29.07
CA LYS A 468 29.21 -53.45 29.60
C LYS A 468 29.86 -52.09 29.28
N ASP A 469 30.54 -51.43 30.22
CA ASP A 469 30.84 -51.75 31.63
C ASP A 469 30.72 -50.50 32.51
N LEU A 470 30.32 -50.70 33.77
CA LEU A 470 30.88 -50.05 34.97
C LEU A 470 30.25 -50.70 36.23
N ARG A 471 31.05 -51.47 36.97
CA ARG A 471 30.69 -52.12 38.24
C ARG A 471 31.52 -51.54 39.38
N ALA A 472 30.85 -51.11 40.46
CA ALA A 472 31.31 -51.10 41.87
C ALA A 472 32.54 -50.20 42.23
N PRO A 473 32.90 -50.07 43.53
CA PRO A 473 32.14 -49.77 44.78
C PRO A 473 32.67 -48.44 45.44
N PRO A 474 32.25 -47.90 46.64
CA PRO A 474 31.81 -48.57 47.89
C PRO A 474 30.66 -47.94 48.71
N GLN A 475 30.32 -48.60 49.83
CA GLN A 475 29.76 -48.14 51.15
C GLN A 475 28.90 -46.86 51.22
N GLY A 476 27.82 -46.74 52.00
CA GLY A 476 27.28 -47.60 53.06
C GLY A 476 27.26 -46.93 54.45
N GLN A 477 26.24 -46.11 54.74
CA GLN A 477 25.45 -45.94 55.98
C GLN A 477 24.73 -44.56 55.94
N ALA A 478 23.48 -44.34 56.36
CA ALA A 478 22.36 -45.20 56.81
C ALA A 478 21.02 -44.47 56.48
N GLY A 479 19.84 -45.11 56.42
CA GLY A 479 19.47 -46.52 56.61
C GLY A 479 18.01 -46.80 56.15
N ASP A 480 17.63 -48.09 56.16
CA ASP A 480 16.27 -48.70 56.08
C ASP A 480 15.28 -48.22 54.99
N CYS A 481 15.06 -48.97 53.90
CA CYS A 481 14.29 -50.24 53.72
C CYS A 481 12.74 -50.03 53.70
N VAL A 482 11.93 -50.60 52.79
CA VAL A 482 12.01 -51.90 52.08
C VAL A 482 11.63 -51.82 50.57
N SER A 483 12.20 -52.75 49.79
CA SER A 483 12.01 -53.10 48.37
C SER A 483 10.52 -53.27 47.92
N THR A 484 10.13 -53.03 46.66
CA THR A 484 10.41 -53.90 45.49
C THR A 484 10.06 -53.22 44.16
N GLY A 485 10.76 -53.58 43.07
CA GLY A 485 10.71 -52.85 41.80
C GLY A 485 10.08 -53.59 40.62
N THR A 486 9.71 -52.78 39.62
CA THR A 486 9.82 -53.00 38.15
C THR A 486 9.35 -54.32 37.53
N GLY A 487 8.40 -54.22 36.59
CA GLY A 487 8.10 -55.28 35.63
C GLY A 487 7.25 -54.80 34.44
N VAL A 488 7.90 -54.40 33.34
CA VAL A 488 7.22 -54.13 32.06
C VAL A 488 6.72 -55.43 31.44
N ARG A 489 5.55 -55.43 30.80
CA ARG A 489 5.17 -56.51 29.86
C ARG A 489 4.41 -55.98 28.64
N VAL A 490 4.73 -56.59 27.50
CA VAL A 490 4.24 -56.32 26.14
C VAL A 490 3.13 -57.31 25.78
N LYS A 491 2.11 -56.89 24.99
CA LYS A 491 1.47 -57.61 23.86
C LYS A 491 0.28 -56.76 23.32
N GLU A 492 0.27 -56.41 22.04
CA GLU A 492 -0.37 -57.10 20.89
C GLU A 492 -1.91 -56.93 20.84
N GLU A 493 -2.41 -56.28 19.79
CA GLU A 493 -3.82 -56.31 19.36
C GLU A 493 -4.13 -57.55 18.52
N PRO A 494 -5.40 -58.01 18.55
CA PRO A 494 -6.02 -58.54 17.33
C PRO A 494 -7.50 -58.09 17.12
N VAL A 495 -7.76 -57.49 15.96
CA VAL A 495 -8.77 -57.83 14.91
C VAL A 495 -10.17 -58.37 15.31
N SER A 496 -11.19 -57.91 14.55
CA SER A 496 -12.58 -58.45 14.37
C SER A 496 -13.52 -58.40 15.59
N ASP A 497 -14.85 -58.33 15.46
CA ASP A 497 -15.75 -57.95 14.34
C ASP A 497 -17.11 -57.54 14.94
N ALA A 498 -17.83 -56.66 14.23
CA ALA A 498 -19.29 -56.55 14.14
C ALA A 498 -20.23 -56.35 15.37
N GLU A 499 -21.40 -55.77 15.03
CA GLU A 499 -22.74 -55.84 15.67
C GLU A 499 -23.13 -54.89 16.86
N ASP A 500 -24.35 -54.35 16.70
CA ASP A 500 -25.38 -53.95 17.67
C ASP A 500 -25.29 -52.67 18.56
N GLU A 501 -25.99 -51.63 18.09
CA GLU A 501 -27.01 -50.87 18.86
C GLU A 501 -28.09 -51.83 19.45
N PRO A 502 -28.92 -51.48 20.49
CA PRO A 502 -29.63 -50.18 20.59
C PRO A 502 -30.08 -49.72 22.01
N MET A 503 -31.01 -48.73 22.02
CA MET A 503 -32.04 -48.47 23.05
C MET A 503 -31.59 -47.85 24.39
N ASP A 504 -32.37 -47.03 25.11
CA ASP A 504 -33.57 -46.19 24.85
C ASP A 504 -33.73 -45.33 26.14
N THR A 505 -34.16 -44.07 26.23
CA THR A 505 -35.51 -43.50 26.00
C THR A 505 -35.47 -42.03 26.49
N SER A 506 -36.06 -41.05 25.77
CA SER A 506 -37.29 -40.29 26.12
C SER A 506 -37.25 -39.36 27.38
N SER A 507 -37.84 -38.16 27.43
CA SER A 507 -38.65 -37.40 26.44
C SER A 507 -39.01 -35.97 26.89
N ALA A 508 -39.28 -35.08 25.91
CA ALA A 508 -40.30 -34.02 25.91
C ALA A 508 -40.16 -32.78 26.86
N ALA A 509 -40.75 -31.61 26.56
CA ALA A 509 -41.91 -31.32 25.69
C ALA A 509 -41.82 -30.03 24.82
N LEU A 510 -42.77 -29.91 23.88
CA LEU A 510 -42.86 -28.93 22.78
C LEU A 510 -44.10 -28.01 22.86
N ALA A 511 -43.99 -26.80 22.31
CA ALA A 511 -44.97 -26.10 21.44
C ALA A 511 -44.27 -24.86 20.81
N ASN A 512 -44.41 -24.39 19.55
CA ASN A 512 -45.24 -24.66 18.35
C ASN A 512 -46.36 -23.62 18.06
N GLY A 513 -46.35 -23.03 16.85
CA GLY A 513 -47.37 -22.09 16.32
C GLY A 513 -46.85 -21.14 15.24
N SER A 514 -47.39 -21.20 14.01
CA SER A 514 -46.96 -20.45 12.79
C SER A 514 -47.81 -19.18 12.51
N ILE A 515 -47.36 -18.28 11.61
CA ILE A 515 -48.06 -17.85 10.36
C ILE A 515 -47.36 -16.66 9.62
N ASN A 516 -47.75 -16.40 8.36
CA ASN A 516 -47.16 -15.49 7.35
C ASN A 516 -47.33 -13.96 7.59
N GLY A 517 -46.48 -13.14 6.92
CA GLY A 517 -46.76 -11.74 6.60
C GLY A 517 -45.63 -10.98 5.87
N TYR A 518 -45.93 -10.34 4.73
CA TYR A 518 -45.07 -9.43 3.95
C TYR A 518 -45.77 -8.04 3.82
N PRO A 519 -45.15 -6.99 3.25
CA PRO A 519 -44.93 -5.68 3.89
C PRO A 519 -46.03 -4.62 3.64
N SER A 520 -45.94 -3.41 4.26
CA SER A 520 -46.05 -2.08 3.58
C SER A 520 -46.15 -0.83 4.50
N SER A 521 -45.42 0.23 4.09
CA SER A 521 -45.72 1.69 4.06
C SER A 521 -46.39 2.50 5.20
N ALA A 522 -45.64 3.52 5.66
CA ALA A 522 -45.98 4.98 5.68
C ALA A 522 -47.07 5.61 6.58
N THR A 523 -46.64 6.54 7.47
CA THR A 523 -47.26 7.87 7.78
C THR A 523 -46.29 8.67 8.71
N SER A 524 -45.73 9.81 8.28
CA SER A 524 -46.14 11.22 8.51
C SER A 524 -45.66 11.89 9.82
N SER A 525 -45.02 13.05 9.66
CA SER A 525 -44.44 14.03 10.62
C SER A 525 -45.52 14.80 11.44
N PRO A 526 -45.23 15.76 12.40
CA PRO A 526 -44.02 16.63 12.51
C PRO A 526 -43.52 17.17 13.89
N THR A 527 -42.33 17.81 13.84
CA THR A 527 -41.81 18.97 14.62
C THR A 527 -41.83 19.03 16.17
N SER A 528 -40.63 19.06 16.78
CA SER A 528 -40.23 20.07 17.79
C SER A 528 -38.72 20.04 18.10
N ASP A 529 -38.07 21.21 18.06
CA ASP A 529 -36.69 21.52 18.52
C ASP A 529 -36.80 22.60 19.62
N PRO A 530 -35.76 22.95 20.43
CA PRO A 530 -34.53 22.23 20.77
C PRO A 530 -34.18 22.28 22.30
N HIS A 531 -32.98 21.80 22.66
CA HIS A 531 -32.14 22.10 23.85
C HIS A 531 -31.93 21.04 24.97
N ASN A 532 -30.65 20.62 25.02
CA ASN A 532 -29.82 20.31 26.20
C ASN A 532 -30.04 18.97 26.94
N GLY A 533 -28.95 18.39 27.45
CA GLY A 533 -28.98 17.23 28.35
C GLY A 533 -28.37 15.94 27.81
N HIS A 534 -27.10 15.72 28.15
CA HIS A 534 -26.28 14.53 27.90
C HIS A 534 -26.95 13.21 28.34
N ALA A 535 -27.23 12.30 27.41
CA ALA A 535 -27.50 10.88 27.67
C ALA A 535 -26.93 10.02 26.53
N GLY A 536 -26.28 8.90 26.86
CA GLY A 536 -25.42 8.19 25.92
C GLY A 536 -26.17 7.42 24.82
N THR A 537 -25.93 7.79 23.57
CA THR A 537 -26.12 6.86 22.44
C THR A 537 -25.14 5.69 22.62
N PRO A 538 -25.56 4.43 22.53
CA PRO A 538 -24.61 3.31 22.57
C PRO A 538 -23.65 3.44 21.38
N ALA A 539 -22.35 3.36 21.66
CA ALA A 539 -21.35 3.26 20.59
C ALA A 539 -21.68 2.00 19.74
N PRO A 540 -21.58 2.06 18.40
CA PRO A 540 -21.83 0.90 17.56
C PRO A 540 -20.88 -0.22 18.00
N SER A 541 -21.45 -1.33 18.48
CA SER A 541 -20.66 -2.46 18.94
C SER A 541 -19.86 -3.04 17.77
N PRO A 542 -18.57 -3.37 17.95
CA PRO A 542 -17.77 -3.91 16.87
C PRO A 542 -18.31 -5.28 16.46
N SER A 543 -18.50 -5.49 15.16
CA SER A 543 -18.94 -6.77 14.63
C SER A 543 -17.93 -7.87 14.96
N PRO A 544 -18.37 -9.12 15.20
CA PRO A 544 -17.47 -10.21 15.57
C PRO A 544 -16.36 -10.43 14.54
N GLU A 545 -16.68 -10.27 13.24
CA GLU A 545 -15.71 -10.42 12.15
C GLU A 545 -14.63 -9.32 12.16
N LEU A 546 -14.96 -8.10 12.63
CA LEU A 546 -13.98 -7.03 12.81
C LEU A 546 -13.05 -7.33 13.99
N ARG A 547 -13.59 -7.90 15.08
CA ARG A 547 -12.77 -8.37 16.22
C ARG A 547 -11.84 -9.51 15.80
N ASP A 548 -12.34 -10.47 15.03
CA ASP A 548 -11.53 -11.59 14.51
C ASP A 548 -10.43 -11.10 13.55
N PHE A 549 -10.71 -10.16 12.67
CA PHE A 549 -9.70 -9.53 11.81
C PHE A 549 -8.60 -8.84 12.65
N VAL A 550 -8.99 -8.03 13.64
CA VAL A 550 -8.05 -7.32 14.52
C VAL A 550 -7.20 -8.31 15.32
N TRP A 551 -7.83 -9.29 15.97
CA TRP A 551 -7.17 -10.32 16.77
C TRP A 551 -6.13 -11.11 15.94
N ASN A 552 -6.52 -11.63 14.78
CA ASN A 552 -5.62 -12.40 13.92
C ASN A 552 -4.47 -11.55 13.36
N THR A 553 -4.73 -10.27 13.07
CA THR A 553 -3.73 -9.31 12.58
C THR A 553 -2.69 -9.00 13.65
N PHE A 554 -3.12 -8.66 14.87
CA PHE A 554 -2.22 -8.33 15.98
C PHE A 554 -1.48 -9.56 16.52
N ARG A 555 -2.11 -10.75 16.53
CA ARG A 555 -1.44 -12.03 16.84
C ARG A 555 -0.28 -12.36 15.90
N LYS A 556 -0.32 -11.88 14.65
CA LYS A 556 0.72 -12.11 13.64
C LYS A 556 1.82 -11.03 13.64
N HIS A 557 1.45 -9.78 13.92
CA HIS A 557 2.36 -8.63 13.72
C HIS A 557 2.85 -7.96 15.01
N TYR A 558 2.21 -8.21 16.16
CA TYR A 558 2.52 -7.72 17.53
C TYR A 558 2.51 -6.20 17.75
N VAL A 559 3.06 -5.40 16.82
CA VAL A 559 3.13 -3.94 16.88
C VAL A 559 2.81 -3.38 15.50
N LEU A 560 1.83 -2.48 15.40
CA LEU A 560 1.35 -1.87 14.15
C LEU A 560 0.95 -0.41 14.37
N THR A 561 1.05 0.42 13.33
CA THR A 561 0.46 1.77 13.32
C THR A 561 -0.97 1.73 12.81
N LEU A 562 -1.80 2.74 13.13
CA LEU A 562 -3.17 2.82 12.58
C LEU A 562 -3.17 2.81 11.05
N SER A 563 -2.21 3.50 10.42
CA SER A 563 -1.99 3.49 8.97
C SER A 563 -1.81 2.06 8.43
N GLU A 564 -0.97 1.24 9.08
CA GLU A 564 -0.72 -0.14 8.67
C GLU A 564 -1.92 -1.07 8.96
N VAL A 565 -2.64 -0.88 10.07
CA VAL A 565 -3.90 -1.62 10.32
C VAL A 565 -4.93 -1.29 9.25
N LYS A 566 -5.11 -0.01 8.87
CA LYS A 566 -6.00 0.41 7.78
C LYS A 566 -5.58 -0.21 6.44
N ARG A 567 -4.27 -0.28 6.16
CA ARG A 567 -3.73 -0.95 4.95
C ARG A 567 -4.06 -2.45 4.92
N LEU A 568 -3.88 -3.14 6.05
CA LEU A 568 -4.19 -4.56 6.19
C LEU A 568 -5.71 -4.83 6.16
N PHE A 569 -6.52 -3.93 6.72
CA PHE A 569 -7.98 -4.02 6.67
C PHE A 569 -8.51 -3.86 5.24
N ASN A 570 -8.03 -2.86 4.49
CA ASN A 570 -8.38 -2.70 3.07
C ASN A 570 -7.95 -3.92 2.21
N LEU A 571 -6.80 -4.53 2.52
CA LEU A 571 -6.36 -5.76 1.86
C LEU A 571 -7.27 -6.95 2.22
N HIS A 572 -7.76 -7.01 3.47
CA HIS A 572 -8.72 -8.02 3.89
C HIS A 572 -10.09 -7.83 3.21
N LEU A 573 -10.63 -6.61 3.16
CA LEU A 573 -11.85 -6.30 2.41
C LEU A 573 -11.76 -6.72 0.94
N ALA A 574 -10.61 -6.48 0.29
CA ALA A 574 -10.37 -6.91 -1.09
C ALA A 574 -10.28 -8.45 -1.28
N SER A 575 -10.20 -9.23 -0.20
CA SER A 575 -10.24 -10.69 -0.21
C SER A 575 -11.62 -11.30 0.09
N LEU A 576 -12.61 -10.48 0.47
CA LEU A 576 -13.96 -10.91 0.81
C LEU A 576 -14.91 -10.81 -0.41
N PRO A 577 -15.92 -11.69 -0.51
CA PRO A 577 -16.91 -11.61 -1.57
C PRO A 577 -17.79 -10.34 -1.45
N PRO A 578 -18.24 -9.74 -2.56
CA PRO A 578 -19.14 -8.58 -2.53
C PRO A 578 -20.39 -8.86 -1.69
N GLY A 579 -20.76 -7.91 -0.82
CA GLY A 579 -21.92 -8.02 0.08
C GLY A 579 -21.64 -8.58 1.48
N HIS A 580 -20.37 -8.87 1.83
CA HIS A 580 -20.01 -9.24 3.21
C HIS A 580 -20.33 -8.12 4.23
N SER A 581 -20.68 -8.51 5.46
CA SER A 581 -20.96 -7.62 6.61
C SER A 581 -19.92 -6.52 6.87
N LEU A 582 -18.65 -6.74 6.50
CA LEU A 582 -17.56 -5.78 6.69
C LEU A 582 -17.47 -4.68 5.62
N PHE A 583 -18.29 -4.73 4.56
CA PHE A 583 -18.39 -3.63 3.58
C PHE A 583 -19.21 -2.44 4.08
N HIS A 584 -19.89 -2.53 5.22
CA HIS A 584 -20.44 -1.36 5.90
C HIS A 584 -19.31 -0.45 6.42
N THR A 585 -19.55 0.86 6.44
CA THR A 585 -18.49 1.87 6.65
C THR A 585 -17.92 1.83 8.08
N VAL A 586 -16.83 1.07 8.27
CA VAL A 586 -16.04 1.09 9.52
C VAL A 586 -15.30 2.41 9.62
N SER A 587 -15.63 3.22 10.63
CA SER A 587 -14.89 4.46 10.90
C SER A 587 -13.54 4.18 11.57
N ASP A 588 -12.56 5.08 11.36
CA ASP A 588 -11.26 4.99 12.04
C ASP A 588 -11.40 4.93 13.56
N ARG A 589 -12.41 5.60 14.13
CA ARG A 589 -12.72 5.56 15.57
C ARG A 589 -13.17 4.16 16.00
N LEU A 590 -14.14 3.58 15.30
CA LEU A 590 -14.61 2.21 15.57
C LEU A 590 -13.47 1.18 15.44
N LEU A 591 -12.58 1.34 14.45
CA LEU A 591 -11.40 0.49 14.31
C LEU A 591 -10.44 0.63 15.51
N GLN A 592 -10.15 1.85 15.96
CA GLN A 592 -9.32 2.09 17.15
C GLN A 592 -9.97 1.51 18.43
N ASP A 593 -11.26 1.74 18.64
CA ASP A 593 -12.01 1.21 19.78
C ASP A 593 -11.99 -0.34 19.76
N THR A 594 -12.12 -0.96 18.58
CA THR A 594 -12.02 -2.43 18.42
C THR A 594 -10.63 -2.98 18.76
N ILE A 595 -9.56 -2.26 18.39
CA ILE A 595 -8.18 -2.63 18.76
C ILE A 595 -8.01 -2.62 20.29
N LEU A 596 -8.48 -1.56 20.96
CA LEU A 596 -8.41 -1.45 22.42
C LEU A 596 -9.27 -2.53 23.12
N MET A 597 -10.39 -2.94 22.52
CA MET A 597 -11.22 -4.07 22.98
C MET A 597 -10.62 -5.47 22.67
N SER A 598 -9.45 -5.56 22.04
CA SER A 598 -8.83 -6.81 21.57
C SER A 598 -7.45 -7.05 22.19
N HIS A 599 -7.33 -6.83 23.51
CA HIS A 599 -6.10 -7.00 24.31
C HIS A 599 -4.87 -6.23 23.80
N CYS A 600 -5.09 -5.16 23.04
CA CYS A 600 -4.03 -4.28 22.54
C CYS A 600 -4.09 -2.91 23.24
N LYS A 601 -2.94 -2.26 23.35
CA LYS A 601 -2.79 -0.94 23.98
C LYS A 601 -2.12 0.04 23.02
N GLN A 602 -2.56 1.29 23.04
CA GLN A 602 -1.87 2.36 22.31
C GLN A 602 -0.56 2.73 23.05
N ILE A 603 0.55 2.74 22.32
CA ILE A 603 1.86 3.13 22.84
C ILE A 603 2.13 4.57 22.40
N LEU A 604 2.23 5.49 23.36
CA LEU A 604 2.47 6.91 23.12
C LEU A 604 3.96 7.16 22.88
N VAL A 605 4.43 6.79 21.69
CA VAL A 605 5.83 6.98 21.28
C VAL A 605 6.10 8.48 21.08
N PRO A 606 7.13 9.07 21.70
CA PRO A 606 7.43 10.50 21.58
C PRO A 606 8.15 10.77 20.25
N PHE A 607 7.41 10.92 19.15
CA PHE A 607 7.96 11.26 17.84
C PHE A 607 8.72 12.60 17.87
N PRO A 608 9.87 12.73 17.18
CA PRO A 608 10.58 14.00 17.09
C PRO A 608 9.72 15.10 16.44
N ALA A 609 9.86 16.35 16.87
CA ALA A 609 9.12 17.49 16.30
C ALA A 609 9.38 17.73 14.79
N GLN A 610 10.45 17.15 14.24
CA GLN A 610 10.79 17.17 12.81
C GLN A 610 10.23 15.95 12.03
N SER A 611 9.44 15.09 12.67
CA SER A 611 8.85 13.91 12.06
C SER A 611 7.85 14.29 10.97
N LYS A 612 7.95 13.64 9.82
CA LYS A 612 6.98 13.76 8.71
C LYS A 612 5.83 12.75 8.79
N ALA A 613 5.81 11.91 9.83
CA ALA A 613 4.82 10.85 9.98
C ALA A 613 3.41 11.43 10.08
N ALA A 614 2.47 10.87 9.32
CA ALA A 614 1.07 11.27 9.36
C ALA A 614 0.42 10.96 10.72
N ALA A 615 -0.73 11.59 11.04
CA ALA A 615 -1.43 11.38 12.30
C ALA A 615 -1.77 9.89 12.57
N ASP A 616 -2.07 9.11 11.53
CA ASP A 616 -2.33 7.67 11.62
C ASP A 616 -1.05 6.81 11.75
N GLU A 617 0.11 7.35 11.41
CA GLU A 617 1.41 6.68 11.58
C GLU A 617 1.98 6.94 12.98
N GLN A 618 1.63 8.07 13.60
CA GLN A 618 2.00 8.39 14.97
C GLN A 618 1.20 7.57 16.01
N LYS A 619 0.06 7.00 15.62
CA LYS A 619 -0.76 6.12 16.46
C LYS A 619 -0.24 4.69 16.40
N VAL A 620 0.62 4.32 17.34
CA VAL A 620 1.18 2.97 17.48
C VAL A 620 0.32 2.14 18.44
N PHE A 621 -0.06 0.94 18.02
CA PHE A 621 -0.76 -0.05 18.82
C PHE A 621 0.10 -1.31 18.96
N ALA A 622 0.03 -1.95 20.13
CA ALA A 622 0.76 -3.17 20.41
C ALA A 622 -0.08 -4.15 21.25
N VAL A 623 0.15 -5.45 21.06
CA VAL A 623 -0.46 -6.50 21.88
C VAL A 623 0.05 -6.37 23.32
N TRP A 624 -0.88 -6.23 24.27
CA TRP A 624 -0.55 -6.03 25.68
C TRP A 624 -0.65 -7.32 26.48
N GLU A 625 -1.64 -8.17 26.16
CA GLU A 625 -1.92 -9.44 26.81
C GLU A 625 -2.26 -10.51 25.76
N THR A 626 -1.52 -11.62 25.76
CA THR A 626 -1.79 -12.86 25.02
C THR A 626 -2.07 -14.04 25.95
N GLY A 627 -1.72 -13.92 27.24
CA GLY A 627 -1.71 -15.02 28.20
C GLY A 627 -0.37 -15.77 28.26
N GLU A 628 0.64 -15.34 27.49
CA GLU A 628 2.01 -15.87 27.58
C GLU A 628 2.78 -15.20 28.73
N THR A 629 3.62 -15.96 29.45
CA THR A 629 4.58 -15.40 30.41
C THR A 629 5.54 -14.38 29.77
N PHE A 630 5.69 -14.43 28.45
CA PHE A 630 6.49 -13.50 27.65
C PHE A 630 5.86 -12.10 27.53
N ASP A 631 4.57 -11.91 27.83
CA ASP A 631 3.91 -10.60 27.76
C ASP A 631 4.61 -9.56 28.65
N LYS A 632 5.09 -9.97 29.83
CA LYS A 632 5.87 -9.11 30.74
C LYS A 632 7.11 -8.51 30.07
N HIS A 633 7.77 -9.27 29.19
CA HIS A 633 8.93 -8.77 28.43
C HIS A 633 8.52 -7.73 27.38
N ARG A 634 7.33 -7.88 26.76
CA ARG A 634 6.76 -6.89 25.85
C ARG A 634 6.37 -5.60 26.58
N GLN A 635 5.73 -5.71 27.73
CA GLN A 635 5.26 -4.57 28.53
C GLN A 635 6.42 -3.66 28.94
N VAL A 636 7.50 -4.23 29.50
CA VAL A 636 8.74 -3.49 29.84
C VAL A 636 9.35 -2.81 28.62
N LEU A 637 9.34 -3.46 27.44
CA LEU A 637 9.80 -2.86 26.19
C LEU A 637 8.94 -1.64 25.78
N TYR A 638 7.62 -1.74 25.86
CA TYR A 638 6.72 -0.65 25.47
C TYR A 638 6.79 0.55 26.41
N GLU A 639 7.05 0.34 27.71
CA GLU A 639 7.32 1.43 28.65
C GLU A 639 8.58 2.23 28.30
N ILE A 640 9.64 1.55 27.82
CA ILE A 640 10.85 2.21 27.31
C ILE A 640 10.49 3.10 26.13
N PHE A 641 9.73 2.58 25.16
CA PHE A 641 9.36 3.32 23.96
C PHE A 641 8.31 4.42 24.19
N THR A 642 7.56 4.36 25.29
CA THR A 642 6.70 5.47 25.76
C THR A 642 7.54 6.67 26.22
N LYS A 643 8.79 6.44 26.66
CA LYS A 643 9.72 7.49 27.13
C LYS A 643 10.84 7.82 26.14
N SER A 644 10.95 7.10 25.02
CA SER A 644 12.06 7.26 24.08
C SER A 644 11.72 6.76 22.68
N TYR A 645 11.86 7.63 21.67
CA TYR A 645 11.65 7.27 20.26
C TYR A 645 12.56 6.14 19.76
N ARG A 646 13.79 6.09 20.29
CA ARG A 646 14.84 5.14 19.87
C ARG A 646 15.77 4.81 21.03
N VAL A 647 16.24 3.57 21.10
CA VAL A 647 17.08 3.08 22.21
C VAL A 647 18.17 2.11 21.74
N ARG A 648 19.25 1.98 22.52
CA ARG A 648 20.32 0.99 22.26
C ARG A 648 19.95 -0.36 22.87
N ARG A 649 20.41 -1.47 22.27
CA ARG A 649 20.18 -2.85 22.75
C ARG A 649 20.51 -3.02 24.24
N ASN A 650 21.63 -2.47 24.68
CA ASN A 650 22.10 -2.58 26.08
C ASN A 650 21.17 -1.84 27.06
N ALA A 651 20.52 -0.74 26.65
CA ALA A 651 19.57 -0.02 27.49
C ALA A 651 18.27 -0.81 27.68
N ILE A 652 17.81 -1.51 26.63
CA ILE A 652 16.69 -2.44 26.71
C ILE A 652 17.03 -3.62 27.62
N GLN A 653 18.23 -4.21 27.46
CA GLN A 653 18.68 -5.32 28.28
C GLN A 653 18.79 -4.94 29.77
N ALA A 654 19.42 -3.82 30.10
CA ALA A 654 19.53 -3.35 31.49
C ALA A 654 18.17 -3.10 32.13
N LYS A 655 17.21 -2.56 31.38
CA LYS A 655 15.82 -2.39 31.81
C LYS A 655 15.11 -3.73 32.08
N LEU A 656 15.27 -4.72 31.20
CA LEU A 656 14.65 -6.03 31.39
C LEU A 656 15.25 -6.79 32.58
N THR A 657 16.57 -6.74 32.77
CA THR A 657 17.21 -7.31 33.95
C THR A 657 16.80 -6.60 35.25
N HIS A 658 16.50 -5.29 35.21
CA HIS A 658 15.98 -4.55 36.36
C HIS A 658 14.54 -4.96 36.74
N GLU A 659 13.62 -5.04 35.77
CA GLU A 659 12.20 -5.31 36.05
C GLU A 659 11.86 -6.82 36.18
N LEU A 660 12.65 -7.71 35.56
CA LEU A 660 12.38 -9.16 35.49
C LEU A 660 13.49 -10.03 36.12
N GLY A 661 14.56 -9.42 36.63
CA GLY A 661 15.74 -10.11 37.16
C GLY A 661 16.55 -10.86 36.08
N ASP A 662 17.41 -11.78 36.53
CA ASP A 662 18.24 -12.64 35.66
C ASP A 662 17.44 -13.70 34.85
N GLN A 663 16.11 -13.60 34.81
CA GLN A 663 15.26 -14.53 34.05
C GLN A 663 15.25 -14.26 32.53
N SER A 664 15.68 -13.07 32.08
CA SER A 664 15.71 -12.73 30.66
C SER A 664 16.96 -13.29 29.96
N THR A 665 16.83 -14.37 29.18
CA THR A 665 17.98 -14.92 28.45
C THR A 665 18.33 -14.07 27.21
N LYS A 666 19.52 -14.29 26.65
CA LYS A 666 19.90 -13.69 25.35
C LYS A 666 18.93 -14.10 24.22
N ALA A 667 18.36 -15.31 24.29
CA ALA A 667 17.38 -15.76 23.30
C ALA A 667 16.04 -15.01 23.43
N ASP A 668 15.62 -14.71 24.65
CA ASP A 668 14.42 -13.90 24.92
C ASP A 668 14.58 -12.46 24.44
N MET A 669 15.75 -11.86 24.69
CA MET A 669 16.14 -10.56 24.12
C MET A 669 16.04 -10.53 22.60
N ASP A 670 16.61 -11.54 21.93
CA ASP A 670 16.64 -11.59 20.46
C ASP A 670 15.24 -11.93 19.88
N ARG A 671 14.41 -12.72 20.58
CA ARG A 671 12.99 -12.94 20.28
C ARG A 671 12.19 -11.64 20.37
N LEU A 672 12.27 -10.96 21.51
CA LEU A 672 11.55 -9.71 21.81
C LEU A 672 11.85 -8.62 20.77
N LEU A 673 13.14 -8.43 20.45
CA LEU A 673 13.56 -7.45 19.45
C LEU A 673 13.12 -7.83 18.03
N LYS A 674 13.15 -9.12 17.67
CA LYS A 674 12.65 -9.61 16.38
C LYS A 674 11.14 -9.46 16.23
N GLU A 675 10.38 -9.61 17.31
CA GLU A 675 8.92 -9.52 17.30
C GLU A 675 8.42 -8.07 17.30
N CYS A 676 8.98 -7.20 18.14
CA CYS A 676 8.43 -5.85 18.37
C CYS A 676 9.20 -4.71 17.70
N CYS A 677 10.47 -4.90 17.35
CA CYS A 677 11.38 -3.81 16.95
C CYS A 677 12.00 -4.00 15.56
N VAL A 678 12.69 -2.95 15.11
CA VAL A 678 13.57 -2.91 13.93
C VAL A 678 14.83 -2.12 14.28
N SER A 679 15.98 -2.50 13.71
CA SER A 679 17.28 -1.86 13.98
C SER A 679 17.78 -1.07 12.78
N ILE A 680 18.14 0.20 12.98
CA ILE A 680 18.85 1.04 12.00
C ILE A 680 19.98 1.78 12.72
N GLY A 681 21.20 1.70 12.16
CA GLY A 681 22.37 2.43 12.68
C GLY A 681 22.75 2.08 14.13
N GLY A 682 22.51 0.83 14.56
CA GLY A 682 22.75 0.38 15.95
C GLY A 682 21.71 0.85 16.97
N MET A 683 20.69 1.61 16.54
CA MET A 683 19.55 2.02 17.35
C MET A 683 18.33 1.15 17.02
N TRP A 684 17.51 0.87 18.02
CA TRP A 684 16.26 0.12 17.89
C TRP A 684 15.06 1.05 18.01
N TYR A 685 14.06 0.78 17.19
CA TYR A 685 12.79 1.49 17.06
C TYR A 685 11.66 0.46 17.08
N LEU A 686 10.45 0.85 17.51
CA LEU A 686 9.27 -0.01 17.32
C LEU A 686 8.95 -0.18 15.84
N LYS A 687 8.38 -1.33 15.47
CA LYS A 687 7.93 -1.55 14.08
C LYS A 687 6.88 -0.52 13.68
N GLY A 688 6.98 -0.05 12.45
CA GLY A 688 6.06 0.95 11.87
C GLY A 688 6.34 2.41 12.27
N THR A 689 7.21 2.70 13.24
CA THR A 689 7.54 4.11 13.59
C THR A 689 8.62 4.72 12.70
N LEU A 690 9.37 3.90 11.97
CA LEU A 690 10.36 4.35 11.00
C LEU A 690 9.72 4.62 9.63
N GLN A 691 9.87 5.87 9.18
CA GLN A 691 9.60 6.28 7.81
C GLN A 691 10.64 5.62 6.88
N SER A 692 10.17 4.97 5.81
CA SER A 692 11.01 4.30 4.81
C SER A 692 11.45 5.23 3.68
#